data_AF-A0A963GUL5-F1
#
_entry.id   AF-A0A963GUL5-F1
#
_cell.length_a   1.000
_cell.length_b   1.000
_cell.length_c   1.000
_cell.angle_alpha   90.00
_cell.angle_beta   90.00
_cell.angle_gamma   90.00
#
_symmetry.space_group_name_H-M   'P 1'
#
loop_
_entity.id
_entity.type
_entity.pdbx_description
1 polymer ?
#
loop_
_entity_poly.entity_id
_entity_poly.type
_entity_poly.pdbx_seq_one_letter_code
_entity_poly.pdbx_strand_id
1 'polypeptide(L)'
;MQLQDGSLLRLDENSTLHVLAVRREGQTELGLIEGLLHVITRMRKNFSVTTPFVNALVEGTEFNIASDERGAQVVVESGSVRTQNRHGSVLLPAGAAIAASAGKGPSRIEVRPLDALRWAIHYPQIIWHSDDMLAAMAEPQADSLRQAQASMSASRFAEALGRLDADQQRSPAFASTRISLLLALGRVDDALALLEQIPAASNPEASALRAVIQVARNQPQAIETARAANASNENSAAARLALSYALQARGELDKALVAAVDATRLAPANPFAWARRAEIELSLAQSSAARRSLAELNRRAPRLPRAKALLGFVQLIEGETEAALETFTRALAADDSDSLAYFGRGLAAIRVGNYEQGRSDAERAVLHDPGNAELRAYLARVYVGEDRSALAGKELRLARRLDPASPTPWQFDALRKLRENDPIGALADGQKAIDLNDNRAVMRSTRLLNVDRATRSANLGPAYTELGFKQSLRIAANDAIASDPIGPAGHRLLAQAYAENPRFETARISQSLQTRISQPLGQSPMAPQLMISQLPIVGGPNALTQVEGSDLFERGPAHYSMTALAGTQSTHALTALASRSSDRSEIEFGHFQYARTAPDQFTDMDLRATRVGLRLVPSATTALHAEAWSEDRAGGAEFEPLLLGLGSQPKFLRDHSVHRNATRISLRHAADATEELLVTAATQRVEEQTDNRLLNLPIGAIDRVGLSSTALGSRYWKHTRDLDWVLGISRYRARWRSEGDTETPAFLIPGIPTWDSFEHNRLYAYASLPLSHGIRGNLGYAFEVLNGNESESAKMPRYKIGLSARTGARTSIRLAATQGLKGQKYDDQSLEPTQFTGFNQLFDDLTGTRWTRKSIAMEHRFQRGGTVGATLSSRRLKIPNFGCNSDPMPCLGRWREELHRVYFEKPLSRRTAVSISWIWERLTLDGDASTTQYPNHIRTEMTPIGLWHRIDSRLNAKVEAIQIRQNASISASDGEIEKRSTSRWITNAKLSYARPTPAHSIEFSANNIFDQKLRMENSDFSGNPKVPLFYRERTVLIEANFRF
;
A
#
# COMPACT_ATOMS: atom_id res chain seq x y z
N MET A 1 -3.91 -29.65 19.80
CA MET A 1 -2.90 -30.74 19.75
C MET A 1 -2.30 -30.81 18.34
N GLN A 2 -1.01 -31.11 18.21
CA GLN A 2 -0.35 -31.35 16.92
C GLN A 2 0.26 -32.76 16.92
N LEU A 3 -0.02 -33.55 15.89
CA LEU A 3 0.54 -34.88 15.70
C LEU A 3 1.88 -34.83 14.96
N GLN A 4 2.70 -35.87 15.09
CA GLN A 4 3.98 -36.00 14.37
C GLN A 4 3.82 -36.01 12.85
N ASP A 5 2.66 -36.44 12.35
CA ASP A 5 2.34 -36.42 10.92
C ASP A 5 2.00 -35.00 10.39
N GLY A 6 1.98 -33.99 11.27
CA GLY A 6 1.68 -32.60 10.97
C GLY A 6 0.20 -32.24 11.05
N SER A 7 -0.68 -33.19 11.39
CA SER A 7 -2.12 -32.92 11.57
C SER A 7 -2.37 -32.13 12.86
N LEU A 8 -3.25 -31.14 12.77
CA LEU A 8 -3.70 -30.33 13.90
C LEU A 8 -5.08 -30.78 14.33
N LEU A 9 -5.26 -30.96 15.63
CA LEU A 9 -6.48 -31.45 16.25
C LEU A 9 -6.95 -30.49 17.34
N ARG A 10 -8.25 -30.19 17.35
CA ARG A 10 -8.92 -29.52 18.45
C ARG A 10 -10.08 -30.37 18.94
N LEU A 11 -10.09 -30.60 20.25
CA LEU A 11 -11.16 -31.29 20.95
C LEU A 11 -12.04 -30.26 21.64
N ASP A 12 -13.34 -30.53 21.66
CA ASP A 12 -14.28 -29.79 22.50
C ASP A 12 -14.26 -30.29 23.96
N GLU A 13 -14.76 -29.49 24.88
CA GLU A 13 -14.89 -29.87 26.30
C GLU A 13 -15.78 -31.12 26.44
N ASN A 14 -15.46 -32.03 27.38
CA ASN A 14 -16.11 -33.34 27.56
C ASN A 14 -15.95 -34.35 26.41
N SER A 15 -15.05 -34.11 25.45
CA SER A 15 -14.75 -35.10 24.40
C SER A 15 -13.85 -36.23 24.91
N THR A 16 -14.18 -37.48 24.58
CA THR A 16 -13.38 -38.66 24.91
C THR A 16 -12.70 -39.22 23.65
N LEU A 17 -11.38 -39.03 23.56
CA LEU A 17 -10.55 -39.47 22.44
C LEU A 17 -9.61 -40.61 22.85
N HIS A 18 -9.67 -41.72 22.12
CA HIS A 18 -8.74 -42.84 22.20
C HIS A 18 -7.74 -42.80 21.04
N VAL A 19 -6.46 -43.06 21.32
CA VAL A 19 -5.46 -43.32 20.27
C VAL A 19 -5.45 -44.82 20.01
N LEU A 20 -5.98 -45.27 18.87
CA LEU A 20 -6.21 -46.68 18.58
C LEU A 20 -4.94 -47.39 18.07
N ALA A 21 -4.16 -46.72 17.22
CA ALA A 21 -2.85 -47.22 16.78
C ALA A 21 -1.98 -46.08 16.23
N VAL A 22 -0.68 -46.14 16.52
CA VAL A 22 0.38 -45.37 15.85
C VAL A 22 1.28 -46.38 15.13
N ARG A 23 1.00 -46.70 13.86
CA ARG A 23 1.78 -47.70 13.12
C ARG A 23 3.07 -47.09 12.56
N ARG A 24 4.15 -47.89 12.48
CA ARG A 24 5.50 -47.49 12.01
C ARG A 24 5.55 -46.86 10.61
N GLU A 25 4.48 -46.95 9.81
CA GLU A 25 4.37 -46.40 8.44
C GLU A 25 3.58 -45.07 8.34
N GLY A 26 3.34 -44.37 9.46
CA GLY A 26 2.69 -43.05 9.44
C GLY A 26 1.17 -43.08 9.23
N GLN A 27 0.53 -44.19 9.62
CA GLN A 27 -0.92 -44.30 9.74
C GLN A 27 -1.34 -43.96 11.18
N THR A 28 -2.13 -42.90 11.34
CA THR A 28 -2.70 -42.49 12.63
C THR A 28 -4.18 -42.85 12.65
N GLU A 29 -4.59 -43.70 13.60
CA GLU A 29 -5.99 -44.02 13.85
C GLU A 29 -6.45 -43.49 15.20
N LEU A 30 -7.48 -42.65 15.19
CA LEU A 30 -8.09 -42.08 16.39
C LEU A 30 -9.51 -42.58 16.57
N GLY A 31 -9.92 -42.84 17.81
CA GLY A 31 -11.28 -43.22 18.20
C GLY A 31 -11.96 -42.07 18.95
N LEU A 32 -13.05 -41.52 18.42
CA LEU A 32 -13.88 -40.54 19.14
C LEU A 32 -15.15 -41.24 19.65
N ILE A 33 -15.24 -41.42 20.97
CA ILE A 33 -16.40 -42.09 21.61
C ILE A 33 -17.55 -41.11 21.72
N GLU A 34 -17.28 -39.96 22.34
CA GLU A 34 -18.25 -38.92 22.64
C GLU A 34 -17.59 -37.55 22.48
N GLY A 35 -18.36 -36.55 22.03
CA GLY A 35 -17.94 -35.16 21.88
C GLY A 35 -17.63 -34.78 20.43
N LEU A 36 -16.82 -33.73 20.26
CA LEU A 36 -16.53 -33.11 18.97
C LEU A 36 -15.01 -33.01 18.75
N LEU A 37 -14.57 -33.43 17.57
CA LEU A 37 -13.19 -33.31 17.10
C LEU A 37 -13.14 -32.53 15.79
N HIS A 38 -12.38 -31.44 15.79
CA HIS A 38 -11.99 -30.69 14.60
C HIS A 38 -10.59 -31.10 14.15
N VAL A 39 -10.45 -31.44 12.87
CA VAL A 39 -9.19 -31.92 12.29
C VAL A 39 -8.80 -31.07 11.09
N ILE A 40 -7.55 -30.59 11.10
CA ILE A 40 -6.88 -29.98 9.95
C ILE A 40 -5.70 -30.87 9.57
N THR A 41 -5.76 -31.54 8.41
CA THR A 41 -4.60 -32.24 7.85
C THR A 41 -4.19 -31.66 6.51
N ARG A 42 -2.93 -31.24 6.41
CA ARG A 42 -2.38 -30.56 5.22
C ARG A 42 -1.60 -31.47 4.28
N MET A 43 -1.42 -32.75 4.64
CA MET A 43 -0.73 -33.76 3.82
C MET A 43 -1.69 -34.88 3.42
N ARG A 44 -1.47 -35.48 2.25
CA ARG A 44 -2.16 -36.71 1.83
C ARG A 44 -1.54 -37.92 2.53
N LYS A 45 -1.78 -38.07 3.83
CA LYS A 45 -1.41 -39.26 4.61
C LYS A 45 -2.68 -40.00 5.06
N ASN A 46 -2.54 -41.31 5.33
CA ASN A 46 -3.63 -42.14 5.82
C ASN A 46 -3.94 -41.79 7.29
N PHE A 47 -4.87 -40.85 7.47
CA PHE A 47 -5.41 -40.46 8.76
C PHE A 47 -6.87 -40.90 8.81
N SER A 48 -7.30 -41.53 9.90
CA SER A 48 -8.70 -41.92 10.08
C SER A 48 -9.20 -41.68 11.49
N VAL A 49 -10.45 -41.22 11.58
CA VAL A 49 -11.18 -41.08 12.83
C VAL A 49 -12.35 -42.05 12.84
N THR A 50 -12.38 -42.93 13.83
CA THR A 50 -13.44 -43.92 14.01
C THR A 50 -14.35 -43.50 15.15
N THR A 51 -15.66 -43.51 14.93
CA THR A 51 -16.68 -43.42 15.98
C THR A 51 -17.42 -44.75 16.07
N PRO A 52 -18.27 -44.97 17.11
CA PRO A 52 -19.13 -46.15 17.18
C PRO A 52 -20.05 -46.34 15.96
N PHE A 53 -20.31 -45.29 15.16
CA PHE A 53 -21.29 -45.31 14.07
C PHE A 53 -20.67 -45.19 12.67
N VAL A 54 -19.51 -44.54 12.53
CA VAL A 54 -18.88 -44.28 11.23
C VAL A 54 -17.36 -44.14 11.34
N ASN A 55 -16.63 -44.68 10.35
CA ASN A 55 -15.21 -44.42 10.16
C ASN A 55 -15.02 -43.37 9.06
N ALA A 56 -14.32 -42.29 9.38
CA ALA A 56 -13.94 -41.20 8.49
C ALA A 56 -12.47 -41.34 8.07
N LEU A 57 -12.24 -41.77 6.82
CA LEU A 57 -10.91 -41.89 6.22
C LEU A 57 -10.60 -40.64 5.38
N VAL A 58 -9.39 -40.11 5.56
CA VAL A 58 -9.06 -38.74 5.14
C VAL A 58 -7.99 -38.73 4.06
N GLU A 59 -8.20 -37.88 3.04
CA GLU A 59 -7.22 -37.57 2.00
C GLU A 59 -6.83 -36.08 2.04
N GLY A 60 -6.03 -35.64 3.02
CA GLY A 60 -5.51 -34.25 3.08
C GLY A 60 -6.61 -33.16 3.09
N THR A 61 -7.37 -33.07 4.18
CA THR A 61 -8.70 -32.44 4.26
C THR A 61 -8.93 -31.79 5.63
N GLU A 62 -9.85 -30.83 5.72
CA GLU A 62 -10.34 -30.21 6.94
C GLU A 62 -11.80 -30.62 7.18
N PHE A 63 -12.11 -31.16 8.36
CA PHE A 63 -13.44 -31.68 8.68
C PHE A 63 -13.72 -31.68 10.18
N ASN A 64 -15.01 -31.72 10.52
CA ASN A 64 -15.53 -31.87 11.87
C ASN A 64 -16.19 -33.25 12.00
N ILE A 65 -15.98 -33.91 13.13
CA ILE A 65 -16.67 -35.14 13.49
C ILE A 65 -17.22 -35.03 14.91
N ALA A 66 -18.52 -35.24 15.05
CA ALA A 66 -19.24 -35.26 16.31
C ALA A 66 -19.81 -36.65 16.55
N SER A 67 -19.80 -37.12 17.80
CA SER A 67 -20.36 -38.41 18.22
C SER A 67 -21.07 -38.24 19.55
N ASP A 68 -22.29 -38.77 19.65
CA ASP A 68 -23.09 -38.83 20.88
C ASP A 68 -23.74 -40.22 21.05
N GLU A 69 -24.59 -40.41 22.05
CA GLU A 69 -25.30 -41.68 22.27
C GLU A 69 -26.24 -42.08 21.12
N ARG A 70 -26.65 -41.13 20.28
CA ARG A 70 -27.70 -41.29 19.25
C ARG A 70 -27.11 -41.52 17.85
N GLY A 71 -25.90 -41.04 17.59
CA GLY A 71 -25.23 -41.20 16.30
C GLY A 71 -23.93 -40.40 16.16
N ALA A 72 -23.41 -40.37 14.94
CA ALA A 72 -22.27 -39.55 14.57
C ALA A 72 -22.56 -38.70 13.34
N GLN A 73 -22.00 -37.51 13.32
CA GLN A 73 -22.09 -36.56 12.21
C GLN A 73 -20.69 -36.22 11.70
N VAL A 74 -20.52 -36.19 10.38
CA VAL A 74 -19.27 -35.76 9.73
C VAL A 74 -19.57 -34.62 8.78
N VAL A 75 -18.85 -33.51 8.91
CA VAL A 75 -18.98 -32.31 8.07
C VAL A 75 -17.63 -31.96 7.47
N VAL A 76 -17.55 -31.84 6.14
CA VAL A 76 -16.29 -31.56 5.43
C VAL A 76 -16.21 -30.10 5.03
N GLU A 77 -15.22 -29.36 5.54
CA GLU A 77 -15.00 -27.94 5.22
C GLU A 77 -14.20 -27.76 3.92
N SER A 78 -13.17 -28.59 3.73
CA SER A 78 -12.22 -28.50 2.62
C SER A 78 -11.61 -29.85 2.29
N GLY A 79 -11.58 -30.25 1.02
CA GLY A 79 -11.03 -31.54 0.58
C GLY A 79 -12.12 -32.60 0.39
N SER A 80 -11.82 -33.84 0.73
CA SER A 80 -12.76 -34.97 0.65
C SER A 80 -12.52 -35.99 1.76
N VAL A 81 -13.61 -36.46 2.38
CA VAL A 81 -13.59 -37.51 3.40
C VAL A 81 -14.39 -38.70 2.90
N ARG A 82 -13.83 -39.91 2.97
CA ARG A 82 -14.59 -41.15 2.75
C ARG A 82 -15.15 -41.61 4.09
N THR A 83 -16.47 -41.65 4.20
CA THR A 83 -17.16 -42.19 5.38
C THR A 83 -17.63 -43.61 5.09
N GLN A 84 -17.41 -44.54 6.02
CA GLN A 84 -17.80 -45.93 5.85
C GLN A 84 -18.24 -46.58 7.17
N ASN A 85 -19.22 -47.47 7.09
CA ASN A 85 -19.55 -48.42 8.15
C ASN A 85 -19.98 -49.76 7.53
N ARG A 86 -20.36 -50.75 8.35
CA ARG A 86 -20.77 -52.09 7.89
C ARG A 86 -21.99 -52.12 6.97
N HIS A 87 -22.73 -51.02 6.85
CA HIS A 87 -23.97 -50.89 6.08
C HIS A 87 -23.83 -50.00 4.83
N GLY A 88 -22.65 -49.42 4.55
CA GLY A 88 -22.40 -48.64 3.34
C GLY A 88 -21.20 -47.69 3.42
N SER A 89 -20.81 -47.13 2.27
CA SER A 89 -19.75 -46.12 2.16
C SER A 89 -20.18 -44.94 1.29
N VAL A 90 -19.81 -43.72 1.71
CA VAL A 90 -20.11 -42.47 1.01
C VAL A 90 -18.85 -41.61 0.92
N LEU A 91 -18.53 -41.11 -0.28
CA LEU A 91 -17.50 -40.09 -0.46
C LEU A 91 -18.12 -38.69 -0.29
N LEU A 92 -17.56 -37.90 0.62
CA LEU A 92 -18.00 -36.54 0.91
C LEU A 92 -17.06 -35.50 0.34
N PRO A 93 -17.52 -34.67 -0.62
CA PRO A 93 -16.77 -33.51 -1.06
C PRO A 93 -16.86 -32.37 -0.04
N ALA A 94 -16.01 -31.35 -0.20
CA ALA A 94 -16.09 -30.11 0.56
C ALA A 94 -17.49 -29.48 0.51
N GLY A 95 -17.98 -29.03 1.67
CA GLY A 95 -19.31 -28.47 1.85
C GLY A 95 -20.43 -29.50 2.06
N ALA A 96 -20.11 -30.80 2.10
CA ALA A 96 -21.10 -31.86 2.34
C ALA A 96 -21.02 -32.41 3.77
N ALA A 97 -22.15 -32.96 4.23
CA ALA A 97 -22.28 -33.58 5.54
C ALA A 97 -23.04 -34.92 5.48
N ILE A 98 -22.76 -35.81 6.43
CA ILE A 98 -23.55 -37.03 6.69
C ILE A 98 -23.91 -37.15 8.16
N ALA A 99 -24.95 -37.92 8.41
CA ALA A 99 -25.21 -38.53 9.70
C ALA A 99 -25.19 -40.06 9.57
N ALA A 100 -24.74 -40.73 10.63
CA ALA A 100 -24.80 -42.17 10.81
C ALA A 100 -25.40 -42.47 12.19
N SER A 101 -26.24 -43.51 12.27
CA SER A 101 -26.89 -43.95 13.50
C SER A 101 -26.86 -45.47 13.59
N ALA A 102 -27.14 -46.02 14.77
CA ALA A 102 -27.09 -47.47 15.00
C ALA A 102 -27.91 -48.25 13.96
N GLY A 103 -27.26 -49.22 13.29
CA GLY A 103 -27.91 -50.11 12.32
C GLY A 103 -28.23 -49.52 10.95
N LYS A 104 -27.87 -48.25 10.66
CA LYS A 104 -28.08 -47.59 9.36
C LYS A 104 -26.74 -47.20 8.70
N GLY A 105 -26.71 -47.19 7.36
CA GLY A 105 -25.58 -46.67 6.60
C GLY A 105 -25.47 -45.13 6.70
N PRO A 106 -24.30 -44.54 6.46
CA PRO A 106 -24.13 -43.08 6.45
C PRO A 106 -24.99 -42.45 5.35
N SER A 107 -25.85 -41.51 5.72
CA SER A 107 -26.75 -40.79 4.79
C SER A 107 -26.43 -39.31 4.74
N ARG A 108 -26.48 -38.70 3.55
CA ARG A 108 -26.24 -37.26 3.39
C ARG A 108 -27.32 -36.45 4.11
N ILE A 109 -26.88 -35.37 4.75
CA ILE A 109 -27.74 -34.39 5.41
C ILE A 109 -27.45 -33.00 4.86
N GLU A 110 -28.45 -32.11 4.92
CA GLU A 110 -28.28 -30.71 4.58
C GLU A 110 -27.85 -29.96 5.85
N VAL A 111 -26.56 -29.69 5.96
CA VAL A 111 -25.99 -28.86 7.04
C VAL A 111 -25.08 -27.84 6.40
N ARG A 112 -25.25 -26.56 6.74
CA ARG A 112 -24.32 -25.52 6.30
C ARG A 112 -23.02 -25.74 7.06
N PRO A 113 -21.86 -25.79 6.40
CA PRO A 113 -20.57 -25.99 7.08
C PRO A 113 -20.31 -24.97 8.21
N LEU A 114 -20.73 -23.71 8.01
CA LEU A 114 -20.72 -22.66 9.04
C LEU A 114 -21.49 -23.03 10.32
N ASP A 115 -22.57 -23.81 10.21
CA ASP A 115 -23.32 -24.28 11.38
C ASP A 115 -22.52 -25.29 12.20
N ALA A 116 -21.63 -26.05 11.56
CA ALA A 116 -20.71 -26.98 12.22
C ALA A 116 -19.53 -26.28 12.91
N LEU A 117 -19.35 -24.97 12.71
CA LEU A 117 -18.33 -24.14 13.34
C LEU A 117 -18.90 -23.21 14.43
N ARG A 118 -20.21 -23.31 14.77
CA ARG A 118 -20.87 -22.42 15.75
C ARG A 118 -20.23 -22.44 17.14
N TRP A 119 -19.67 -23.59 17.54
CA TRP A 119 -18.94 -23.76 18.80
C TRP A 119 -17.66 -22.92 18.87
N ALA A 120 -17.12 -22.48 17.72
CA ALA A 120 -15.94 -21.62 17.63
C ALA A 120 -16.29 -20.11 17.62
N ILE A 121 -17.58 -19.73 17.69
CA ILE A 121 -17.97 -18.32 17.75
C ILE A 121 -17.62 -17.75 19.13
N HIS A 122 -16.80 -16.71 19.15
CA HIS A 122 -16.45 -16.00 20.39
C HIS A 122 -17.55 -15.04 20.84
N TYR A 123 -18.00 -15.17 22.09
CA TYR A 123 -18.96 -14.25 22.71
C TYR A 123 -18.25 -13.39 23.76
N PRO A 124 -18.23 -12.05 23.60
CA PRO A 124 -17.55 -11.17 24.54
C PRO A 124 -18.23 -11.14 25.91
N GLN A 125 -17.42 -11.13 26.95
CA GLN A 125 -17.89 -10.99 28.33
C GLN A 125 -18.26 -9.54 28.61
N ILE A 126 -19.46 -9.32 29.17
CA ILE A 126 -19.97 -7.96 29.49
C ILE A 126 -20.46 -7.83 30.93
N ILE A 127 -20.54 -8.93 31.68
CA ILE A 127 -21.04 -8.96 33.06
C ILE A 127 -19.89 -8.74 34.04
N TRP A 128 -20.07 -7.75 34.92
CA TRP A 128 -19.20 -7.48 36.05
C TRP A 128 -20.01 -6.77 37.13
N HIS A 129 -19.99 -7.28 38.36
CA HIS A 129 -20.71 -6.70 39.49
C HIS A 129 -19.80 -5.72 40.25
N SER A 130 -20.35 -4.59 40.70
CA SER A 130 -19.62 -3.57 41.45
C SER A 130 -19.44 -3.97 42.92
N ASP A 131 -18.42 -3.43 43.57
CA ASP A 131 -18.17 -3.69 44.99
C ASP A 131 -19.34 -3.24 45.86
N ASP A 132 -19.99 -2.11 45.53
CA ASP A 132 -21.19 -1.62 46.23
C ASP A 132 -22.35 -2.60 46.15
N MET A 133 -22.57 -3.20 44.96
CA MET A 133 -23.60 -4.21 44.78
C MET A 133 -23.27 -5.47 45.59
N LEU A 134 -22.02 -5.93 45.52
CA LEU A 134 -21.57 -7.13 46.23
C LEU A 134 -21.62 -6.92 47.75
N ALA A 135 -21.32 -5.71 48.24
CA ALA A 135 -21.42 -5.34 49.65
C ALA A 135 -22.87 -5.30 50.15
N ALA A 136 -23.84 -5.08 49.27
CA ALA A 136 -25.27 -5.14 49.59
C ALA A 136 -25.85 -6.57 49.59
N MET A 137 -25.07 -7.58 49.20
CA MET A 137 -25.48 -8.99 49.16
C MET A 137 -25.05 -9.75 50.42
N ALA A 138 -25.67 -10.90 50.69
CA ALA A 138 -25.22 -11.79 51.76
C ALA A 138 -23.80 -12.31 51.46
N GLU A 139 -22.90 -12.31 52.46
CA GLU A 139 -21.47 -12.62 52.26
C GLU A 139 -21.19 -13.92 51.49
N PRO A 140 -21.87 -15.07 51.73
CA PRO A 140 -21.63 -16.29 50.94
C PRO A 140 -21.93 -16.11 49.44
N GLN A 141 -22.97 -15.33 49.12
CA GLN A 141 -23.37 -15.03 47.74
C GLN A 141 -22.43 -14.01 47.10
N ALA A 142 -22.06 -12.97 47.86
CA ALA A 142 -21.10 -11.97 47.44
C ALA A 142 -19.72 -12.61 47.15
N ASP A 143 -19.25 -13.49 48.05
CA ASP A 143 -17.96 -14.16 47.91
C ASP A 143 -17.94 -15.12 46.71
N SER A 144 -19.02 -15.87 46.48
CA SER A 144 -19.16 -16.73 45.30
C SER A 144 -19.04 -15.92 44.00
N LEU A 145 -19.70 -14.76 43.92
CA LEU A 145 -19.61 -13.86 42.76
C LEU A 145 -18.23 -13.21 42.64
N ARG A 146 -17.60 -12.78 43.74
CA ARG A 146 -16.22 -12.26 43.75
C ARG A 146 -15.24 -13.31 43.22
N GLN A 147 -15.34 -14.55 43.68
CA GLN A 147 -14.49 -15.65 43.25
C GLN A 147 -14.74 -16.03 41.78
N ALA A 148 -16.00 -16.03 41.32
CA ALA A 148 -16.33 -16.23 39.92
C ALA A 148 -15.76 -15.11 39.04
N GLN A 149 -15.92 -13.84 39.43
CA GLN A 149 -15.34 -12.68 38.73
C GLN A 149 -13.80 -12.73 38.70
N ALA A 150 -13.16 -13.17 39.78
CA ALA A 150 -11.71 -13.37 39.81
C ALA A 150 -11.27 -14.44 38.80
N SER A 151 -11.97 -15.58 38.73
CA SER A 151 -11.67 -16.62 37.74
C SER A 151 -11.99 -16.18 36.30
N MET A 152 -13.07 -15.42 36.08
CA MET A 152 -13.39 -14.78 34.79
C MET A 152 -12.28 -13.82 34.34
N SER A 153 -11.76 -13.01 35.27
CA SER A 153 -10.66 -12.08 34.99
C SER A 153 -9.34 -12.79 34.61
N ALA A 154 -9.24 -14.10 34.90
CA ALA A 154 -8.14 -14.97 34.50
C ALA A 154 -8.51 -15.90 33.32
N SER A 155 -9.67 -15.70 32.67
CA SER A 155 -10.22 -16.56 31.60
C SER A 155 -10.39 -18.03 31.97
N ARG A 156 -10.53 -18.33 33.27
CA ARG A 156 -10.80 -19.69 33.78
C ARG A 156 -12.31 -19.90 33.89
N PHE A 157 -12.99 -19.94 32.75
CA PHE A 157 -14.46 -19.91 32.70
C PHE A 157 -15.11 -21.19 33.25
N ALA A 158 -14.51 -22.36 33.03
CA ALA A 158 -15.01 -23.63 33.58
C ALA A 158 -14.92 -23.65 35.12
N GLU A 159 -13.79 -23.19 35.68
CA GLU A 159 -13.61 -23.03 37.13
C GLU A 159 -14.62 -22.04 37.71
N ALA A 160 -14.86 -20.91 37.02
CA ALA A 160 -15.84 -19.92 37.43
C ALA A 160 -17.27 -20.48 37.40
N LEU A 161 -17.62 -21.29 36.39
CA LEU A 161 -18.94 -21.89 36.26
C LEU A 161 -19.20 -22.91 37.37
N GLY A 162 -18.24 -23.80 37.65
CA GLY A 162 -18.37 -24.80 38.71
C GLY A 162 -18.54 -24.20 40.11
N ARG A 163 -18.01 -22.99 40.35
CA ARG A 163 -18.21 -22.25 41.62
C ARG A 163 -19.62 -21.69 41.79
N LEU A 164 -20.36 -21.50 40.70
CA LEU A 164 -21.74 -20.99 40.75
C LEU A 164 -22.79 -22.09 40.87
N ASP A 165 -22.42 -23.36 40.61
CA ASP A 165 -23.37 -24.49 40.59
C ASP A 165 -23.75 -25.03 41.98
N ALA A 166 -23.16 -24.51 43.06
CA ALA A 166 -23.34 -25.02 44.43
C ALA A 166 -24.54 -24.43 45.21
N ASP A 167 -25.17 -23.33 44.76
CA ASP A 167 -26.27 -22.70 45.55
C ASP A 167 -27.39 -22.13 44.66
N GLN A 168 -28.54 -22.84 44.65
CA GLN A 168 -29.71 -22.59 43.79
C GLN A 168 -30.68 -21.55 44.38
N GLN A 169 -30.27 -20.29 44.51
CA GLN A 169 -31.25 -19.21 44.66
C GLN A 169 -31.15 -18.16 43.55
N ARG A 170 -32.33 -17.94 42.92
CA ARG A 170 -32.64 -17.23 41.67
C ARG A 170 -32.36 -15.72 41.72
N SER A 171 -31.14 -15.31 42.05
CA SER A 171 -30.74 -13.93 41.90
C SER A 171 -30.51 -13.61 40.40
N PRO A 172 -31.06 -12.49 39.89
CA PRO A 172 -30.80 -12.03 38.52
C PRO A 172 -29.29 -11.92 38.19
N ALA A 173 -28.46 -11.61 39.19
CA ALA A 173 -27.01 -11.48 39.05
C ALA A 173 -26.32 -12.83 38.77
N PHE A 174 -26.69 -13.88 39.52
CA PHE A 174 -26.18 -15.23 39.31
C PHE A 174 -26.58 -15.78 37.95
N ALA A 175 -27.84 -15.57 37.55
CA ALA A 175 -28.33 -16.01 36.24
C ALA A 175 -27.54 -15.33 35.11
N SER A 176 -27.37 -14.01 35.15
CA SER A 176 -26.61 -13.27 34.14
C SER A 176 -25.12 -13.68 34.10
N THR A 177 -24.47 -13.88 35.25
CA THR A 177 -23.08 -14.38 35.30
C THR A 177 -22.97 -15.78 34.70
N ARG A 178 -23.87 -16.69 35.06
CA ARG A 178 -23.90 -18.07 34.54
C ARG A 178 -24.09 -18.08 33.03
N ILE A 179 -25.02 -17.29 32.50
CA ILE A 179 -25.22 -17.14 31.05
C ILE A 179 -23.94 -16.63 30.38
N SER A 180 -23.28 -15.59 30.94
CA SER A 180 -22.02 -15.05 30.41
C SER A 180 -20.91 -16.11 30.35
N LEU A 181 -20.80 -16.96 31.37
CA LEU A 181 -19.83 -18.05 31.44
C LEU A 181 -20.11 -19.18 30.45
N LEU A 182 -21.39 -19.58 30.31
CA LEU A 182 -21.80 -20.56 29.30
C LEU A 182 -21.47 -20.08 27.89
N LEU A 183 -21.69 -18.78 27.61
CA LEU A 183 -21.30 -18.16 26.34
C LEU A 183 -19.78 -18.15 26.14
N ALA A 184 -18.99 -17.92 27.20
CA ALA A 184 -17.52 -17.97 27.14
C ALA A 184 -17.00 -19.37 26.78
N LEU A 185 -17.70 -20.41 27.23
CA LEU A 185 -17.39 -21.82 26.99
C LEU A 185 -18.01 -22.37 25.69
N GLY A 186 -18.66 -21.53 24.88
CA GLY A 186 -19.31 -21.97 23.64
C GLY A 186 -20.61 -22.76 23.83
N ARG A 187 -21.12 -22.88 25.07
CA ARG A 187 -22.38 -23.55 25.43
C ARG A 187 -23.59 -22.64 25.17
N VAL A 188 -23.76 -22.23 23.91
CA VAL A 188 -24.73 -21.20 23.51
C VAL A 188 -26.17 -21.66 23.70
N ASP A 189 -26.47 -22.95 23.46
CA ASP A 189 -27.83 -23.46 23.58
C ASP A 189 -28.29 -23.49 25.04
N ASP A 190 -27.41 -23.85 25.98
CA ASP A 190 -27.67 -23.76 27.42
C ASP A 190 -27.86 -22.30 27.87
N ALA A 191 -27.04 -21.39 27.35
CA ALA A 191 -27.16 -19.96 27.62
C ALA A 191 -28.51 -19.40 27.12
N LEU A 192 -28.97 -19.82 25.95
CA LEU A 192 -30.26 -19.42 25.38
C LEU A 192 -31.43 -19.98 26.17
N ALA A 193 -31.38 -21.26 26.55
CA ALA A 193 -32.42 -21.89 27.36
C ALA A 193 -32.60 -21.17 28.71
N LEU A 194 -31.52 -20.70 29.33
CA LEU A 194 -31.58 -19.86 30.53
C LEU A 194 -32.11 -18.45 30.24
N LEU A 195 -31.72 -17.84 29.12
CA LEU A 195 -32.21 -16.50 28.72
C LEU A 195 -33.71 -16.47 28.38
N GLU A 196 -34.29 -17.57 27.94
CA GLU A 196 -35.74 -17.70 27.68
C GLU A 196 -36.56 -17.68 28.97
N GLN A 197 -35.98 -18.15 30.08
CA GLN A 197 -36.63 -18.16 31.39
C GLN A 197 -36.66 -16.78 32.07
N ILE A 198 -35.91 -15.80 31.53
CA ILE A 198 -35.79 -14.44 32.09
C ILE A 198 -36.52 -13.43 31.18
N PRO A 199 -37.60 -12.77 31.67
CA PRO A 199 -38.28 -11.74 30.90
C PRO A 199 -37.34 -10.57 30.56
N ALA A 200 -37.37 -10.12 29.30
CA ALA A 200 -36.50 -9.07 28.79
C ALA A 200 -36.59 -7.75 29.59
N ALA A 201 -37.80 -7.41 30.03
CA ALA A 201 -38.10 -6.16 30.70
C ALA A 201 -37.69 -6.15 32.19
N SER A 202 -37.42 -7.31 32.79
CA SER A 202 -37.12 -7.41 34.24
C SER A 202 -35.63 -7.44 34.57
N ASN A 203 -34.74 -7.62 33.59
CA ASN A 203 -33.30 -7.75 33.81
C ASN A 203 -32.49 -7.11 32.66
N PRO A 204 -31.87 -5.92 32.87
CA PRO A 204 -31.12 -5.22 31.83
C PRO A 204 -29.87 -6.01 31.38
N GLU A 205 -29.21 -6.74 32.28
CA GLU A 205 -28.04 -7.57 31.98
C GLU A 205 -28.41 -8.75 31.06
N ALA A 206 -29.54 -9.41 31.30
CA ALA A 206 -30.04 -10.48 30.44
C ALA A 206 -30.39 -9.97 29.03
N SER A 207 -31.01 -8.78 28.94
CA SER A 207 -31.27 -8.11 27.66
C SER A 207 -29.98 -7.69 26.94
N ALA A 208 -28.97 -7.24 27.69
CA ALA A 208 -27.64 -6.93 27.15
C ALA A 208 -26.94 -8.18 26.58
N LEU A 209 -26.99 -9.30 27.29
CA LEU A 209 -26.46 -10.59 26.82
C LEU A 209 -27.19 -11.08 25.57
N ARG A 210 -28.53 -10.93 25.52
CA ARG A 210 -29.32 -11.23 24.32
C ARG A 210 -28.86 -10.38 23.13
N ALA A 211 -28.63 -9.09 23.33
CA ALA A 211 -28.11 -8.22 22.27
C ALA A 211 -26.72 -8.67 21.78
N VAL A 212 -25.81 -9.07 22.67
CA VAL A 212 -24.49 -9.60 22.28
C VAL A 212 -24.59 -10.88 21.45
N ILE A 213 -25.46 -11.82 21.84
CA ILE A 213 -25.71 -13.04 21.06
C ILE A 213 -26.26 -12.67 19.67
N GLN A 214 -27.18 -11.71 19.62
CA GLN A 214 -27.75 -11.23 18.35
C GLN A 214 -26.69 -10.55 17.47
N VAL A 215 -25.75 -9.78 18.03
CA VAL A 215 -24.60 -9.22 17.29
C VAL A 215 -23.75 -10.35 16.70
N ALA A 216 -23.35 -11.33 17.52
CA ALA A 216 -22.51 -12.44 17.08
C ALA A 216 -23.18 -13.31 16.00
N ARG A 217 -24.51 -13.42 16.05
CA ARG A 217 -25.33 -14.13 15.04
C ARG A 217 -25.76 -13.24 13.86
N ASN A 218 -25.24 -12.02 13.76
CA ASN A 218 -25.54 -11.04 12.71
C ASN A 218 -27.06 -10.78 12.54
N GLN A 219 -27.78 -10.58 13.63
CA GLN A 219 -29.22 -10.31 13.61
C GLN A 219 -29.50 -8.80 13.61
N PRO A 220 -30.39 -8.28 12.73
CA PRO A 220 -30.60 -6.84 12.57
C PRO A 220 -31.23 -6.16 13.80
N GLN A 221 -31.97 -6.92 14.61
CA GLN A 221 -32.62 -6.47 15.84
C GLN A 221 -31.66 -6.26 17.02
N ALA A 222 -30.37 -6.58 16.88
CA ALA A 222 -29.36 -6.44 17.93
C ALA A 222 -29.28 -5.03 18.50
N ILE A 223 -29.36 -4.00 17.63
CA ILE A 223 -29.25 -2.60 18.06
C ILE A 223 -30.47 -2.14 18.86
N GLU A 224 -31.68 -2.55 18.47
CA GLU A 224 -32.88 -2.16 19.20
C GLU A 224 -32.94 -2.87 20.55
N THR A 225 -32.53 -4.15 20.60
CA THR A 225 -32.39 -4.88 21.87
C THR A 225 -31.37 -4.22 22.79
N ALA A 226 -30.22 -3.78 22.26
CA ALA A 226 -29.20 -3.10 23.06
C ALA A 226 -29.67 -1.71 23.55
N ARG A 227 -30.39 -0.96 22.71
CA ARG A 227 -31.00 0.33 23.10
C ARG A 227 -32.06 0.14 24.17
N ALA A 228 -32.91 -0.87 24.04
CA ALA A 228 -33.91 -1.21 25.04
C ALA A 228 -33.27 -1.61 26.37
N ALA A 229 -32.21 -2.42 26.35
CA ALA A 229 -31.45 -2.76 27.55
C ALA A 229 -30.90 -1.51 28.23
N ASN A 230 -30.31 -0.58 27.47
CA ASN A 230 -29.80 0.68 28.01
C ASN A 230 -30.91 1.61 28.53
N ALA A 231 -32.07 1.67 27.87
CA ALA A 231 -33.21 2.48 28.31
C ALA A 231 -33.86 1.93 29.58
N SER A 232 -33.83 0.61 29.79
CA SER A 232 -34.37 -0.01 31.01
C SER A 232 -33.53 0.29 32.26
N ASN A 233 -32.22 0.53 32.10
CA ASN A 233 -31.33 0.99 33.18
C ASN A 233 -30.12 1.73 32.61
N GLU A 234 -30.14 3.06 32.65
CA GLU A 234 -29.07 3.91 32.11
C GLU A 234 -27.74 3.78 32.87
N ASN A 235 -27.77 3.23 34.09
CA ASN A 235 -26.61 3.00 34.95
C ASN A 235 -26.01 1.58 34.80
N SER A 236 -26.56 0.72 33.93
CA SER A 236 -25.99 -0.61 33.68
C SER A 236 -24.79 -0.53 32.73
N ALA A 237 -23.58 -0.81 33.25
CA ALA A 237 -22.38 -0.89 32.43
C ALA A 237 -22.47 -2.01 31.37
N ALA A 238 -23.10 -3.14 31.70
CA ALA A 238 -23.32 -4.25 30.76
C ALA A 238 -24.18 -3.82 29.56
N ALA A 239 -25.25 -3.04 29.81
CA ALA A 239 -26.09 -2.49 28.74
C ALA A 239 -25.32 -1.52 27.84
N ARG A 240 -24.47 -0.65 28.41
CA ARG A 240 -23.57 0.24 27.64
C ARG A 240 -22.56 -0.54 26.79
N LEU A 241 -22.02 -1.65 27.29
CA LEU A 241 -21.12 -2.53 26.53
C LEU A 241 -21.84 -3.22 25.38
N ALA A 242 -23.03 -3.78 25.62
CA ALA A 242 -23.84 -4.38 24.56
C ALA A 242 -24.22 -3.34 23.48
N LEU A 243 -24.56 -2.11 23.89
CA LEU A 243 -24.79 -1.00 22.97
C LEU A 243 -23.55 -0.66 22.15
N SER A 244 -22.36 -0.64 22.76
CA SER A 244 -21.10 -0.47 22.04
C SER A 244 -20.89 -1.57 20.98
N TYR A 245 -21.15 -2.84 21.30
CA TYR A 245 -21.10 -3.95 20.32
C TYR A 245 -22.09 -3.79 19.17
N ALA A 246 -23.33 -3.42 19.48
CA ALA A 246 -24.37 -3.25 18.47
C ALA A 246 -24.12 -2.03 17.57
N LEU A 247 -23.62 -0.92 18.11
CA LEU A 247 -23.25 0.27 17.35
C LEU A 247 -22.06 -0.01 16.42
N GLN A 248 -21.07 -0.78 16.90
CA GLN A 248 -19.98 -1.24 16.05
C GLN A 248 -20.49 -2.09 14.88
N ALA A 249 -21.41 -3.03 15.14
CA ALA A 249 -22.01 -3.87 14.09
C ALA A 249 -22.78 -3.05 13.04
N ARG A 250 -23.21 -1.83 13.36
CA ARG A 250 -23.80 -0.85 12.44
C ARG A 250 -22.78 0.05 11.72
N GLY A 251 -21.49 -0.08 12.03
CA GLY A 251 -20.42 0.78 11.52
C GLY A 251 -20.30 2.14 12.22
N GLU A 252 -21.01 2.35 13.33
CA GLU A 252 -21.04 3.63 14.06
C GLU A 252 -19.94 3.69 15.14
N LEU A 253 -18.67 3.59 14.73
CA LEU A 253 -17.51 3.45 15.64
C LEU A 253 -17.36 4.58 16.65
N ASP A 254 -17.59 5.84 16.24
CA ASP A 254 -17.49 6.98 17.17
C ASP A 254 -18.53 6.88 18.30
N LYS A 255 -19.76 6.48 17.97
CA LYS A 255 -20.81 6.26 18.98
C LYS A 255 -20.52 5.03 19.83
N ALA A 256 -19.97 3.98 19.22
CA ALA A 256 -19.52 2.79 19.94
C ALA A 256 -18.43 3.13 20.97
N LEU A 257 -17.53 4.08 20.66
CA LEU A 257 -16.52 4.57 21.58
C LEU A 257 -17.17 5.31 22.75
N VAL A 258 -18.11 6.22 22.49
CA VAL A 258 -18.85 6.94 23.54
C VAL A 258 -19.52 5.95 24.51
N ALA A 259 -20.21 4.93 23.99
CA ALA A 259 -20.84 3.90 24.82
C ALA A 259 -19.81 3.10 25.66
N ALA A 260 -18.64 2.79 25.09
CA ALA A 260 -17.56 2.12 25.83
C ALA A 260 -16.94 3.01 26.92
N VAL A 261 -16.75 4.30 26.64
CA VAL A 261 -16.28 5.30 27.62
C VAL A 261 -17.28 5.42 28.77
N ASP A 262 -18.58 5.50 28.47
CA ASP A 262 -19.61 5.53 29.51
C ASP A 262 -19.61 4.27 30.37
N ALA A 263 -19.40 3.09 29.78
CA ALA A 263 -19.25 1.85 30.54
C ALA A 263 -18.05 1.91 31.52
N THR A 264 -16.91 2.49 31.11
CA THR A 264 -15.75 2.68 32.00
C THR A 264 -16.01 3.69 33.13
N ARG A 265 -16.91 4.67 32.91
CA ARG A 265 -17.31 5.64 33.94
C ARG A 265 -18.28 5.03 34.95
N LEU A 266 -19.23 4.23 34.49
CA LEU A 266 -20.24 3.57 35.34
C LEU A 266 -19.64 2.43 36.17
N ALA A 267 -18.71 1.66 35.60
CA ALA A 267 -18.03 0.58 36.30
C ALA A 267 -16.50 0.68 36.12
N PRO A 268 -15.82 1.59 36.86
CA PRO A 268 -14.38 1.79 36.72
C PRO A 268 -13.55 0.53 37.01
N ALA A 269 -14.05 -0.39 37.84
CA ALA A 269 -13.41 -1.66 38.16
C ALA A 269 -13.64 -2.77 37.12
N ASN A 270 -14.57 -2.59 36.17
CA ASN A 270 -14.90 -3.62 35.18
C ASN A 270 -13.79 -3.73 34.11
N PRO A 271 -13.03 -4.84 34.05
CA PRO A 271 -11.94 -4.99 33.10
C PRO A 271 -12.42 -5.11 31.65
N PHE A 272 -13.62 -5.65 31.42
CA PHE A 272 -14.18 -5.80 30.07
C PHE A 272 -14.56 -4.45 29.47
N ALA A 273 -14.93 -3.46 30.29
CA ALA A 273 -15.22 -2.12 29.80
C ALA A 273 -13.97 -1.40 29.27
N TRP A 274 -12.86 -1.50 29.99
CA TRP A 274 -11.58 -0.96 29.54
C TRP A 274 -11.04 -1.69 28.31
N ALA A 275 -11.17 -3.01 28.26
CA ALA A 275 -10.80 -3.80 27.07
C ALA A 275 -11.62 -3.36 25.85
N ARG A 276 -12.94 -3.21 26.01
CA ARG A 276 -13.84 -2.77 24.95
C ARG A 276 -13.51 -1.37 24.45
N ARG A 277 -13.20 -0.44 25.36
CA ARG A 277 -12.76 0.91 25.01
C ARG A 277 -11.48 0.87 24.17
N ALA A 278 -10.47 0.12 24.61
CA ALA A 278 -9.20 0.00 23.88
C ALA A 278 -9.39 -0.60 22.47
N GLU A 279 -10.28 -1.58 22.30
CA GLU A 279 -10.61 -2.17 21.00
C GLU A 279 -11.21 -1.15 20.01
N ILE A 280 -12.11 -0.29 20.49
CA ILE A 280 -12.70 0.73 19.64
C ILE A 280 -11.70 1.85 19.36
N GLU A 281 -10.87 2.24 20.33
CA GLU A 281 -9.77 3.18 20.12
C GLU A 281 -8.80 2.66 19.03
N LEU A 282 -8.46 1.37 19.02
CA LEU A 282 -7.69 0.73 17.94
C LEU A 282 -8.42 0.77 16.59
N SER A 283 -9.73 0.49 16.57
CA SER A 283 -10.56 0.55 15.36
C SER A 283 -10.67 1.97 14.77
N LEU A 284 -10.44 2.99 15.61
CA LEU A 284 -10.39 4.40 15.26
C LEU A 284 -8.97 4.91 14.94
N ALA A 285 -7.96 4.04 14.92
CA ALA A 285 -6.54 4.37 14.73
C ALA A 285 -5.91 5.19 15.87
N GLN A 286 -6.46 5.11 17.08
CA GLN A 286 -6.00 5.85 18.27
C GLN A 286 -5.11 4.96 19.16
N SER A 287 -3.99 4.44 18.64
CA SER A 287 -3.14 3.47 19.36
C SER A 287 -2.61 4.03 20.70
N SER A 288 -2.21 5.30 20.74
CA SER A 288 -1.76 5.98 21.96
C SER A 288 -2.86 6.05 23.03
N ALA A 289 -4.12 6.24 22.64
CA ALA A 289 -5.25 6.23 23.56
C ALA A 289 -5.52 4.80 24.06
N ALA A 290 -5.53 3.83 23.14
CA ALA A 290 -5.66 2.41 23.46
C ALA A 290 -4.59 1.94 24.45
N ARG A 291 -3.33 2.35 24.28
CA ARG A 291 -2.24 2.04 25.22
C ARG A 291 -2.54 2.53 26.64
N ARG A 292 -3.09 3.74 26.79
CA ARG A 292 -3.49 4.29 28.10
C ARG A 292 -4.66 3.50 28.70
N SER A 293 -5.69 3.21 27.91
CA SER A 293 -6.83 2.38 28.35
C SER A 293 -6.38 0.98 28.78
N LEU A 294 -5.42 0.38 28.07
CA LEU A 294 -4.83 -0.91 28.42
C LEU A 294 -3.95 -0.86 29.67
N ALA A 295 -3.27 0.27 29.93
CA ALA A 295 -2.55 0.47 31.18
C ALA A 295 -3.51 0.49 32.37
N GLU A 296 -4.66 1.17 32.25
CA GLU A 296 -5.72 1.16 33.27
C GLU A 296 -6.31 -0.25 33.46
N LEU A 297 -6.52 -0.98 32.37
CA LEU A 297 -6.96 -2.38 32.40
C LEU A 297 -5.96 -3.27 33.14
N ASN A 298 -4.68 -3.18 32.79
CA ASN A 298 -3.63 -4.02 33.37
C ASN A 298 -3.43 -3.77 34.87
N ARG A 299 -3.65 -2.53 35.36
CA ARG A 299 -3.65 -2.25 36.81
C ARG A 299 -4.79 -2.95 37.56
N ARG A 300 -5.96 -3.10 36.93
CA ARG A 300 -7.17 -3.66 37.55
C ARG A 300 -7.27 -5.18 37.41
N ALA A 301 -6.88 -5.71 36.25
CA ALA A 301 -6.93 -7.13 35.94
C ALA A 301 -5.62 -7.58 35.26
N PRO A 302 -4.50 -7.65 35.99
CA PRO A 302 -3.19 -7.99 35.43
C PRO A 302 -3.10 -9.41 34.85
N ARG A 303 -4.08 -10.27 35.19
CA ARG A 303 -4.16 -11.66 34.71
C ARG A 303 -5.04 -11.85 33.49
N LEU A 304 -5.73 -10.81 33.00
CA LEU A 304 -6.62 -10.92 31.84
C LEU A 304 -5.80 -11.13 30.54
N PRO A 305 -5.89 -12.30 29.88
CA PRO A 305 -5.11 -12.59 28.67
C PRO A 305 -5.41 -11.62 27.52
N ARG A 306 -6.69 -11.29 27.32
CA ARG A 306 -7.14 -10.32 26.30
C ARG A 306 -6.48 -8.95 26.44
N ALA A 307 -6.20 -8.49 27.66
CA ALA A 307 -5.50 -7.22 27.90
C ALA A 307 -4.08 -7.27 27.31
N LYS A 308 -3.37 -8.37 27.52
CA LYS A 308 -2.02 -8.58 26.97
C LYS A 308 -2.05 -8.74 25.46
N ALA A 309 -3.01 -9.50 24.91
CA ALA A 309 -3.15 -9.63 23.46
C ALA A 309 -3.37 -8.26 22.78
N LEU A 310 -4.29 -7.43 23.30
CA LEU A 310 -4.52 -6.08 22.79
C LEU A 310 -3.28 -5.19 22.93
N LEU A 311 -2.55 -5.29 24.04
CA LEU A 311 -1.28 -4.57 24.22
C LEU A 311 -0.23 -5.00 23.20
N GLY A 312 -0.11 -6.31 22.93
CA GLY A 312 0.76 -6.83 21.88
C GLY A 312 0.42 -6.26 20.49
N PHE A 313 -0.87 -6.11 20.17
CA PHE A 313 -1.27 -5.47 18.91
C PHE A 313 -0.94 -3.98 18.88
N VAL A 314 -1.13 -3.25 19.99
CA VAL A 314 -0.70 -1.85 20.10
C VAL A 314 0.81 -1.74 19.88
N GLN A 315 1.60 -2.59 20.52
CA GLN A 315 3.05 -2.66 20.35
C GLN A 315 3.44 -2.94 18.88
N LEU A 316 2.77 -3.90 18.22
CA LEU A 316 2.98 -4.16 16.79
C LEU A 316 2.63 -2.97 15.88
N ILE A 317 1.55 -2.26 16.17
CA ILE A 317 1.16 -1.06 15.41
C ILE A 317 2.22 0.03 15.57
N GLU A 318 2.77 0.15 16.78
CA GLU A 318 3.75 1.16 17.18
C GLU A 318 5.21 0.79 16.83
N GLY A 319 5.42 -0.41 16.28
CA GLY A 319 6.73 -0.89 15.83
C GLY A 319 7.59 -1.55 16.92
N GLU A 320 7.05 -1.75 18.13
CA GLU A 320 7.70 -2.44 19.24
C GLU A 320 7.56 -3.96 19.08
N THR A 321 8.16 -4.52 18.04
CA THR A 321 7.95 -5.91 17.61
C THR A 321 8.47 -6.92 18.63
N GLU A 322 9.66 -6.70 19.21
CA GLU A 322 10.23 -7.60 20.20
C GLU A 322 9.40 -7.61 21.49
N ALA A 323 8.97 -6.44 21.95
CA ALA A 323 8.09 -6.31 23.11
C ALA A 323 6.72 -6.95 22.87
N ALA A 324 6.19 -6.84 21.65
CA ALA A 324 4.96 -7.52 21.27
C ALA A 324 5.11 -9.05 21.33
N LEU A 325 6.22 -9.59 20.83
CA LEU A 325 6.51 -11.03 20.86
C LEU A 325 6.49 -11.58 22.29
N GLU A 326 7.15 -10.89 23.23
CA GLU A 326 7.13 -11.25 24.65
C GLU A 326 5.72 -11.14 25.23
N THR A 327 5.02 -10.04 24.93
CA THR A 327 3.67 -9.78 25.45
C THR A 327 2.66 -10.83 24.99
N PHE A 328 2.68 -11.23 23.71
CA PHE A 328 1.85 -12.32 23.22
C PHE A 328 2.23 -13.68 23.82
N THR A 329 3.52 -13.93 24.06
CA THR A 329 3.97 -15.15 24.74
C THR A 329 3.40 -15.20 26.17
N ARG A 330 3.38 -14.08 26.89
CA ARG A 330 2.77 -13.97 28.22
C ARG A 330 1.24 -13.99 28.20
N ALA A 331 0.61 -13.65 27.08
CA ALA A 331 -0.83 -13.82 26.86
C ALA A 331 -1.15 -15.32 26.71
N LEU A 332 -0.42 -16.02 25.85
CA LEU A 332 -0.59 -17.45 25.59
C LEU A 332 -0.22 -18.34 26.79
N ALA A 333 0.69 -17.88 27.65
CA ALA A 333 0.97 -18.57 28.92
C ALA A 333 -0.19 -18.44 29.94
N ALA A 334 -1.08 -17.46 29.76
CA ALA A 334 -2.25 -17.26 30.62
C ALA A 334 -3.51 -17.92 30.02
N ASP A 335 -3.64 -17.93 28.70
CA ASP A 335 -4.67 -18.63 27.95
C ASP A 335 -4.09 -19.13 26.63
N ASP A 336 -3.89 -20.44 26.52
CA ASP A 336 -3.29 -21.09 25.36
C ASP A 336 -4.30 -21.37 24.24
N SER A 337 -5.54 -20.90 24.39
CA SER A 337 -6.62 -21.03 23.41
C SER A 337 -6.94 -19.74 22.65
N ASP A 338 -6.31 -18.61 23.01
CA ASP A 338 -6.54 -17.31 22.38
C ASP A 338 -5.98 -17.26 20.94
N SER A 339 -6.88 -17.34 19.96
CA SER A 339 -6.55 -17.30 18.53
C SER A 339 -5.86 -15.99 18.11
N LEU A 340 -6.25 -14.86 18.72
CA LEU A 340 -5.68 -13.55 18.40
C LEU A 340 -4.28 -13.41 19.00
N ALA A 341 -4.02 -13.99 20.16
CA ALA A 341 -2.67 -13.99 20.73
C ALA A 341 -1.69 -14.83 19.89
N TYR A 342 -2.10 -16.01 19.39
CA TYR A 342 -1.31 -16.76 18.41
C TYR A 342 -1.10 -15.97 17.13
N PHE A 343 -2.16 -15.38 16.57
CA PHE A 343 -2.05 -14.56 15.37
C PHE A 343 -1.07 -13.41 15.54
N GLY A 344 -1.19 -12.65 16.63
CA GLY A 344 -0.29 -11.56 16.97
C GLY A 344 1.16 -12.00 17.16
N ARG A 345 1.39 -13.11 17.89
CA ARG A 345 2.74 -13.67 18.05
C ARG A 345 3.33 -14.12 16.72
N GLY A 346 2.51 -14.74 15.87
CA GLY A 346 2.92 -15.18 14.53
C GLY A 346 3.34 -14.00 13.66
N LEU A 347 2.57 -12.90 13.67
CA LEU A 347 2.94 -11.66 12.97
C LEU A 347 4.24 -11.05 13.51
N ALA A 348 4.42 -11.02 14.84
CA ALA A 348 5.64 -10.52 15.47
C ALA A 348 6.85 -11.38 15.10
N ALA A 349 6.70 -12.72 15.14
CA ALA A 349 7.72 -13.68 14.78
C ALA A 349 8.18 -13.51 13.31
N ILE A 350 7.24 -13.32 12.38
CA ILE A 350 7.56 -13.05 10.96
C ILE A 350 8.37 -11.76 10.82
N ARG A 351 7.99 -10.69 11.51
CA ARG A 351 8.68 -9.40 11.44
C ARG A 351 10.11 -9.43 11.97
N VAL A 352 10.39 -10.28 12.97
CA VAL A 352 11.76 -10.50 13.47
C VAL A 352 12.53 -11.56 12.64
N GLY A 353 11.92 -12.09 11.58
CA GLY A 353 12.54 -13.06 10.65
C GLY A 353 12.36 -14.53 11.02
N ASN A 354 11.60 -14.85 12.08
CA ASN A 354 11.28 -16.24 12.45
C ASN A 354 10.00 -16.73 11.73
N TYR A 355 10.14 -17.02 10.45
CA TYR A 355 9.04 -17.44 9.58
C TYR A 355 8.41 -18.78 9.99
N GLU A 356 9.21 -19.74 10.49
CA GLU A 356 8.71 -21.06 10.88
C GLU A 356 7.77 -20.98 12.08
N GLN A 357 8.20 -20.28 13.14
CA GLN A 357 7.34 -20.03 14.30
C GLN A 357 6.12 -19.21 13.88
N GLY A 358 6.34 -18.18 13.04
CA GLY A 358 5.30 -17.36 12.45
C GLY A 358 4.18 -18.17 11.78
N ARG A 359 4.57 -19.12 10.92
CA ARG A 359 3.65 -20.07 10.29
C ARG A 359 2.94 -20.91 11.34
N SER A 360 3.68 -21.58 12.22
CA SER A 360 3.09 -22.47 13.24
C SER A 360 2.02 -21.75 14.06
N ASP A 361 2.30 -20.52 14.49
CA ASP A 361 1.36 -19.71 15.25
C ASP A 361 0.15 -19.26 14.42
N ALA A 362 0.33 -18.87 13.16
CA ALA A 362 -0.79 -18.57 12.26
C ALA A 362 -1.69 -19.79 12.02
N GLU A 363 -1.10 -20.99 11.90
CA GLU A 363 -1.84 -22.25 11.77
C GLU A 363 -2.63 -22.59 13.03
N ARG A 364 -2.06 -22.35 14.21
CA ARG A 364 -2.76 -22.50 15.50
C ARG A 364 -3.87 -21.47 15.67
N ALA A 365 -3.67 -20.22 15.24
CA ALA A 365 -4.71 -19.20 15.28
C ALA A 365 -5.97 -19.67 14.50
N VAL A 366 -5.79 -20.22 13.29
CA VAL A 366 -6.88 -20.80 12.50
C VAL A 366 -7.49 -22.04 13.15
N LEU A 367 -6.68 -22.88 13.81
CA LEU A 367 -7.20 -24.03 14.57
C LEU A 367 -8.11 -23.58 15.74
N HIS A 368 -7.76 -22.47 16.39
CA HIS A 368 -8.53 -21.92 17.51
C HIS A 368 -9.74 -21.08 17.08
N ASP A 369 -9.79 -20.62 15.83
CA ASP A 369 -10.95 -19.91 15.27
C ASP A 369 -11.11 -20.24 13.78
N PRO A 370 -11.58 -21.46 13.45
CA PRO A 370 -11.72 -21.93 12.07
C PRO A 370 -12.78 -21.18 11.27
N GLY A 371 -13.72 -20.49 11.93
CA GLY A 371 -14.77 -19.69 11.29
C GLY A 371 -14.30 -18.31 10.82
N ASN A 372 -13.11 -17.87 11.23
CA ASN A 372 -12.64 -16.52 10.96
C ASN A 372 -11.94 -16.37 9.62
N ALA A 373 -12.65 -15.75 8.68
CA ALA A 373 -12.17 -15.50 7.32
C ALA A 373 -10.88 -14.66 7.28
N GLU A 374 -10.70 -13.72 8.20
CA GLU A 374 -9.50 -12.88 8.24
C GLU A 374 -8.29 -13.71 8.63
N LEU A 375 -8.34 -14.49 9.72
CA LEU A 375 -7.22 -15.35 10.15
C LEU A 375 -6.77 -16.30 9.04
N ARG A 376 -7.71 -16.88 8.28
CA ARG A 376 -7.40 -17.70 7.10
C ARG A 376 -6.74 -16.92 5.97
N ALA A 377 -7.22 -15.72 5.67
CA ALA A 377 -6.61 -14.86 4.68
C ALA A 377 -5.16 -14.50 5.07
N TYR A 378 -4.92 -14.18 6.34
CA TYR A 378 -3.58 -13.91 6.86
C TYR A 378 -2.68 -15.15 6.83
N LEU A 379 -3.18 -16.33 7.22
CA LEU A 379 -2.43 -17.58 7.05
C LEU A 379 -2.03 -17.79 5.58
N ALA A 380 -2.94 -17.52 4.64
CA ALA A 380 -2.61 -17.56 3.23
C ALA A 380 -1.49 -16.58 2.86
N ARG A 381 -1.45 -15.38 3.44
CA ARG A 381 -0.36 -14.42 3.22
C ARG A 381 0.98 -14.93 3.75
N VAL A 382 0.98 -15.66 4.88
CA VAL A 382 2.17 -16.36 5.39
C VAL A 382 2.64 -17.42 4.38
N TYR A 383 1.71 -18.24 3.87
CA TYR A 383 2.04 -19.22 2.82
C TYR A 383 2.51 -18.60 1.51
N VAL A 384 1.98 -17.44 1.13
CA VAL A 384 2.54 -16.68 0.01
C VAL A 384 3.99 -16.33 0.31
N GLY A 385 4.29 -15.83 1.52
CA GLY A 385 5.66 -15.54 1.98
C GLY A 385 6.63 -16.72 1.83
N GLU A 386 6.21 -17.93 2.22
CA GLU A 386 7.00 -19.17 2.15
C GLU A 386 6.94 -19.92 0.80
N ASP A 387 6.47 -19.30 -0.28
CA ASP A 387 6.32 -19.94 -1.61
C ASP A 387 5.37 -21.17 -1.63
N ARG A 388 4.44 -21.26 -0.68
CA ARG A 388 3.42 -22.31 -0.58
C ARG A 388 2.12 -21.91 -1.29
N SER A 389 2.20 -21.46 -2.53
CA SER A 389 1.08 -20.83 -3.25
C SER A 389 -0.18 -21.72 -3.34
N ALA A 390 -0.01 -23.04 -3.53
CA ALA A 390 -1.15 -23.97 -3.60
C ALA A 390 -1.95 -24.02 -2.28
N LEU A 391 -1.27 -23.96 -1.14
CA LEU A 391 -1.93 -23.89 0.18
C LEU A 391 -2.57 -22.52 0.38
N ALA A 392 -1.87 -21.43 0.04
CA ALA A 392 -2.42 -20.08 0.09
C ALA A 392 -3.74 -19.95 -0.69
N GLY A 393 -3.77 -20.45 -1.93
CA GLY A 393 -4.98 -20.43 -2.77
C GLY A 393 -6.14 -21.25 -2.19
N LYS A 394 -5.86 -22.32 -1.42
CA LYS A 394 -6.91 -23.08 -0.71
C LYS A 394 -7.50 -22.26 0.44
N GLU A 395 -6.66 -21.68 1.29
CA GLU A 395 -7.09 -20.86 2.43
C GLU A 395 -7.86 -19.60 1.97
N LEU A 396 -7.43 -18.94 0.89
CA LEU A 396 -8.14 -17.77 0.34
C LEU A 396 -9.52 -18.14 -0.20
N ARG A 397 -9.68 -19.31 -0.83
CA ARG A 397 -10.99 -19.81 -1.27
C ARG A 397 -11.89 -20.16 -0.10
N LEU A 398 -11.35 -20.68 0.99
CA LEU A 398 -12.10 -20.94 2.24
C LEU A 398 -12.55 -19.62 2.86
N ALA A 399 -11.64 -18.66 3.02
CA ALA A 399 -11.94 -17.34 3.57
C ALA A 399 -13.07 -16.63 2.82
N ARG A 400 -13.08 -16.68 1.48
CA ARG A 400 -14.16 -16.10 0.65
C ARG A 400 -15.52 -16.80 0.81
N ARG A 401 -15.53 -18.08 1.18
CA ARG A 401 -16.79 -18.80 1.47
C ARG A 401 -17.34 -18.41 2.84
N LEU A 402 -16.46 -18.22 3.82
CA LEU A 402 -16.82 -17.81 5.17
C LEU A 402 -17.30 -16.36 5.21
N ASP A 403 -16.58 -15.45 4.56
CA ASP A 403 -16.98 -14.05 4.41
C ASP A 403 -16.78 -13.56 2.97
N PRO A 404 -17.84 -13.60 2.14
CA PRO A 404 -17.81 -13.06 0.78
C PRO A 404 -17.68 -11.53 0.72
N ALA A 405 -17.99 -10.82 1.81
CA ALA A 405 -17.95 -9.37 1.89
C ALA A 405 -16.56 -8.83 2.27
N SER A 406 -15.68 -9.66 2.82
CA SER A 406 -14.31 -9.26 3.17
C SER A 406 -13.46 -8.94 1.92
N PRO A 407 -12.78 -7.78 1.89
CA PRO A 407 -11.81 -7.45 0.84
C PRO A 407 -10.46 -8.17 0.99
N THR A 408 -10.12 -8.67 2.19
CA THR A 408 -8.78 -9.19 2.50
C THR A 408 -8.40 -10.43 1.66
N PRO A 409 -9.26 -11.45 1.51
CA PRO A 409 -8.95 -12.63 0.68
C PRO A 409 -8.78 -12.30 -0.81
N TRP A 410 -9.40 -11.21 -1.29
CA TRP A 410 -9.21 -10.74 -2.66
C TRP A 410 -7.86 -10.04 -2.81
N GLN A 411 -7.51 -9.17 -1.87
CA GLN A 411 -6.21 -8.48 -1.87
C GLN A 411 -5.03 -9.45 -1.82
N PHE A 412 -5.06 -10.44 -0.92
CA PHE A 412 -3.95 -11.39 -0.79
C PHE A 412 -3.86 -12.36 -1.96
N ASP A 413 -4.97 -12.69 -2.63
CA ASP A 413 -4.94 -13.47 -3.86
C ASP A 413 -4.42 -12.67 -5.05
N ALA A 414 -4.70 -11.35 -5.10
CA ALA A 414 -4.11 -10.47 -6.09
C ALA A 414 -2.57 -10.44 -5.97
N LEU A 415 -2.06 -10.31 -4.75
CA LEU A 415 -0.60 -10.36 -4.48
C LEU A 415 0.00 -11.74 -4.81
N ARG A 416 -0.70 -12.83 -4.47
CA ARG A 416 -0.30 -14.19 -4.85
C ARG A 416 -0.21 -14.33 -6.37
N LYS A 417 -1.21 -13.83 -7.10
CA LYS A 417 -1.26 -13.88 -8.58
C LYS A 417 -0.19 -13.00 -9.23
N LEU A 418 0.17 -11.86 -8.64
CA LEU A 418 1.33 -11.07 -9.08
C LEU A 418 2.62 -11.89 -9.00
N ARG A 419 2.85 -12.59 -7.87
CA ARG A 419 4.00 -13.49 -7.70
C ARG A 419 3.99 -14.68 -8.66
N GLU A 420 2.81 -15.15 -9.06
CA GLU A 420 2.62 -16.20 -10.08
C GLU A 420 2.64 -15.67 -11.51
N ASN A 421 3.03 -14.40 -11.72
CA ASN A 421 3.08 -13.78 -13.04
C ASN A 421 1.72 -13.77 -13.78
N ASP A 422 0.61 -13.62 -13.04
CA ASP A 422 -0.75 -13.44 -13.56
C ASP A 422 -1.29 -12.03 -13.26
N PRO A 423 -0.81 -10.99 -13.97
CA PRO A 423 -1.22 -9.60 -13.73
C PRO A 423 -2.70 -9.35 -14.06
N ILE A 424 -3.29 -10.06 -15.03
CA ILE A 424 -4.72 -9.92 -15.36
C ILE A 424 -5.58 -10.43 -14.20
N GLY A 425 -5.25 -11.61 -13.67
CA GLY A 425 -5.92 -12.17 -12.50
C GLY A 425 -5.73 -11.29 -11.26
N ALA A 426 -4.54 -10.70 -11.10
CA ALA A 426 -4.26 -9.78 -10.01
C ALA A 426 -5.08 -8.48 -10.08
N LEU A 427 -5.21 -7.86 -11.26
CA LEU A 427 -6.07 -6.68 -11.44
C LEU A 427 -7.53 -7.00 -11.10
N ALA A 428 -8.04 -8.14 -11.56
CA ALA A 428 -9.42 -8.54 -11.29
C ALA A 428 -9.69 -8.68 -9.78
N ASP A 429 -8.82 -9.40 -9.07
CA ASP A 429 -8.95 -9.61 -7.64
C ASP A 429 -8.70 -8.34 -6.82
N GLY A 430 -7.67 -7.56 -7.17
CA GLY A 430 -7.36 -6.34 -6.44
C GLY A 430 -8.42 -5.24 -6.65
N GLN A 431 -9.01 -5.14 -7.85
CA GLN A 431 -10.17 -4.26 -8.07
C GLN A 431 -11.38 -4.73 -7.26
N LYS A 432 -11.64 -6.05 -7.19
CA LYS A 432 -12.69 -6.59 -6.32
C LYS A 432 -12.44 -6.27 -4.85
N ALA A 433 -11.19 -6.30 -4.41
CA ALA A 433 -10.80 -5.91 -3.05
C ALA A 433 -11.05 -4.41 -2.78
N ILE A 434 -10.82 -3.53 -3.76
CA ILE A 434 -11.15 -2.10 -3.68
C ILE A 434 -12.66 -1.89 -3.63
N ASP A 435 -13.44 -2.63 -4.42
CA ASP A 435 -14.90 -2.53 -4.44
C ASP A 435 -15.53 -2.94 -3.10
N LEU A 436 -14.92 -3.91 -2.41
CA LEU A 436 -15.34 -4.41 -1.09
C LEU A 436 -14.72 -3.64 0.10
N ASN A 437 -13.91 -2.60 -0.17
CA ASN A 437 -13.14 -1.86 0.85
C ASN A 437 -14.01 -1.41 2.04
N ASP A 438 -15.17 -0.83 1.74
CA ASP A 438 -16.01 -0.15 2.74
C ASP A 438 -16.83 -1.13 3.59
N ASN A 439 -16.88 -2.42 3.23
CA ASN A 439 -17.48 -3.46 4.08
C ASN A 439 -16.72 -3.64 5.40
N ARG A 440 -15.48 -3.14 5.50
CA ARG A 440 -14.67 -3.14 6.73
C ARG A 440 -15.04 -2.01 7.72
N ALA A 441 -16.01 -1.15 7.40
CA ALA A 441 -16.44 -0.04 8.26
C ALA A 441 -16.88 -0.48 9.67
N VAL A 442 -17.31 -1.73 9.84
CA VAL A 442 -17.63 -2.33 11.15
C VAL A 442 -16.40 -2.41 12.08
N MET A 443 -15.19 -2.47 11.53
CA MET A 443 -13.95 -2.67 12.30
C MET A 443 -12.92 -1.54 12.12
N ARG A 444 -13.17 -0.61 11.19
CA ARG A 444 -12.18 0.40 10.76
C ARG A 444 -12.86 1.73 10.51
N SER A 445 -12.29 2.80 11.06
CA SER A 445 -12.74 4.17 10.78
C SER A 445 -12.61 4.52 9.30
N THR A 446 -13.36 5.54 8.85
CA THR A 446 -13.23 6.11 7.50
C THR A 446 -11.77 6.43 7.15
N ARG A 447 -10.98 6.92 8.11
CA ARG A 447 -9.56 7.19 7.93
C ARG A 447 -8.78 5.92 7.58
N LEU A 448 -8.95 4.85 8.34
CA LEU A 448 -8.28 3.57 8.08
C LEU A 448 -8.76 2.92 6.78
N LEU A 449 -10.04 3.05 6.44
CA LEU A 449 -10.57 2.59 5.16
C LEU A 449 -9.94 3.33 3.98
N ASN A 450 -9.64 4.62 4.13
CA ASN A 450 -8.95 5.40 3.11
C ASN A 450 -7.48 4.99 2.97
N VAL A 451 -6.78 4.71 4.08
CA VAL A 451 -5.41 4.11 4.06
C VAL A 451 -5.43 2.80 3.30
N ASP A 452 -6.35 1.90 3.66
CA ASP A 452 -6.43 0.59 3.03
C ASP A 452 -6.73 0.72 1.54
N ARG A 453 -7.64 1.62 1.15
CA ARG A 453 -7.95 1.89 -0.26
C ARG A 453 -6.73 2.38 -1.02
N ALA A 454 -5.97 3.31 -0.43
CA ALA A 454 -4.74 3.82 -1.02
C ALA A 454 -3.71 2.72 -1.21
N THR A 455 -3.51 1.86 -0.21
CA THR A 455 -2.60 0.71 -0.29
C THR A 455 -3.06 -0.31 -1.33
N ARG A 456 -4.34 -0.66 -1.37
CA ARG A 456 -4.91 -1.58 -2.37
C ARG A 456 -4.73 -1.04 -3.79
N SER A 457 -4.92 0.26 -3.99
CA SER A 457 -4.67 0.93 -5.27
C SER A 457 -3.19 0.92 -5.64
N ALA A 458 -2.31 1.21 -4.68
CA ALA A 458 -0.86 1.19 -4.86
C ALA A 458 -0.35 -0.22 -5.27
N ASN A 459 -0.86 -1.26 -4.60
CA ASN A 459 -0.48 -2.65 -4.84
C ASN A 459 -0.85 -3.17 -6.25
N LEU A 460 -1.69 -2.46 -7.01
CA LEU A 460 -1.99 -2.80 -8.41
C LEU A 460 -0.94 -2.25 -9.40
N GLY A 461 -0.04 -1.37 -8.95
CA GLY A 461 1.01 -0.75 -9.77
C GLY A 461 1.81 -1.74 -10.61
N PRO A 462 2.39 -2.80 -10.01
CA PRO A 462 3.14 -3.82 -10.74
C PRO A 462 2.35 -4.48 -11.88
N ALA A 463 1.06 -4.77 -11.68
CA ALA A 463 0.22 -5.35 -12.73
C ALA A 463 -0.01 -4.35 -13.88
N TYR A 464 -0.27 -3.08 -13.59
CA TYR A 464 -0.43 -2.08 -14.65
C TYR A 464 0.85 -1.87 -15.46
N THR A 465 2.00 -1.84 -14.79
CA THR A 465 3.31 -1.72 -15.43
C THR A 465 3.57 -2.91 -16.36
N GLU A 466 3.36 -4.14 -15.87
CA GLU A 466 3.56 -5.37 -16.67
C GLU A 466 2.65 -5.41 -17.91
N LEU A 467 1.37 -5.04 -17.77
CA LEU A 467 0.43 -4.99 -18.89
C LEU A 467 0.65 -3.81 -19.84
N GLY A 468 1.51 -2.84 -19.48
CA GLY A 468 1.67 -1.60 -20.24
C GLY A 468 0.48 -0.64 -20.16
N PHE A 469 -0.32 -0.73 -19.09
CA PHE A 469 -1.49 0.12 -18.85
C PHE A 469 -1.07 1.42 -18.16
N LYS A 470 -0.29 2.24 -18.88
CA LYS A 470 0.34 3.47 -18.35
C LYS A 470 -0.68 4.48 -17.83
N GLN A 471 -1.86 4.55 -18.44
CA GLN A 471 -2.89 5.52 -18.01
C GLN A 471 -3.61 5.02 -16.76
N SER A 472 -3.99 3.74 -16.71
CA SER A 472 -4.57 3.15 -15.50
C SER A 472 -3.60 3.18 -14.31
N LEU A 473 -2.29 3.02 -14.52
CA LEU A 473 -1.25 3.20 -13.50
C LEU A 473 -1.31 4.60 -12.88
N ARG A 474 -1.32 5.65 -13.71
CA ARG A 474 -1.40 7.05 -13.24
C ARG A 474 -2.69 7.31 -12.47
N ILE A 475 -3.81 6.73 -12.90
CA ILE A 475 -5.11 6.89 -12.22
C ILE A 475 -5.07 6.22 -10.86
N ALA A 476 -4.58 4.99 -10.78
CA ALA A 476 -4.42 4.29 -9.52
C ALA A 476 -3.51 5.05 -8.54
N ALA A 477 -2.44 5.69 -9.04
CA ALA A 477 -1.55 6.54 -8.26
C ALA A 477 -2.26 7.80 -7.73
N ASN A 478 -2.99 8.50 -8.59
CA ASN A 478 -3.79 9.67 -8.20
C ASN A 478 -4.87 9.32 -7.18
N ASP A 479 -5.56 8.19 -7.38
CA ASP A 479 -6.60 7.68 -6.48
C ASP A 479 -6.01 7.33 -5.11
N ALA A 480 -4.78 6.77 -5.07
CA ALA A 480 -4.07 6.47 -3.83
C ALA A 480 -3.72 7.75 -3.06
N ILE A 481 -3.11 8.75 -3.71
CA ILE A 481 -2.79 10.05 -3.08
C ILE A 481 -4.05 10.79 -2.64
N ALA A 482 -5.13 10.74 -3.41
CA ALA A 482 -6.39 11.39 -3.04
C ALA A 482 -7.09 10.73 -1.84
N SER A 483 -6.80 9.45 -1.59
CA SER A 483 -7.34 8.70 -0.45
C SER A 483 -6.45 8.84 0.79
N ASP A 484 -5.12 8.80 0.63
CA ASP A 484 -4.15 8.94 1.72
C ASP A 484 -2.99 9.87 1.31
N PRO A 485 -3.13 11.20 1.49
CA PRO A 485 -2.15 12.19 1.02
C PRO A 485 -0.78 12.14 1.70
N ILE A 486 -0.66 11.40 2.81
CA ILE A 486 0.59 11.20 3.56
C ILE A 486 1.16 9.79 3.38
N GLY A 487 0.47 8.92 2.65
CA GLY A 487 0.82 7.51 2.53
C GLY A 487 2.03 7.28 1.61
N PRO A 488 3.11 6.61 2.06
CA PRO A 488 4.30 6.39 1.26
C PRO A 488 4.02 5.57 -0.02
N ALA A 489 3.09 4.62 0.05
CA ALA A 489 2.77 3.75 -1.09
C ALA A 489 2.17 4.52 -2.28
N GLY A 490 1.30 5.50 -2.02
CA GLY A 490 0.74 6.35 -3.07
C GLY A 490 1.80 7.25 -3.69
N HIS A 491 2.69 7.82 -2.87
CA HIS A 491 3.79 8.67 -3.34
C HIS A 491 4.77 7.87 -4.21
N ARG A 492 5.10 6.65 -3.81
CA ARG A 492 5.97 5.74 -4.58
C ARG A 492 5.35 5.38 -5.93
N LEU A 493 4.06 5.02 -5.93
CA LEU A 493 3.34 4.69 -7.16
C LEU A 493 3.26 5.90 -8.10
N LEU A 494 3.04 7.10 -7.57
CA LEU A 494 2.98 8.32 -8.38
C LEU A 494 4.35 8.70 -8.95
N ALA A 495 5.43 8.51 -8.19
CA ALA A 495 6.79 8.65 -8.71
C ALA A 495 7.04 7.71 -9.90
N GLN A 496 6.62 6.44 -9.79
CA GLN A 496 6.68 5.48 -10.91
C GLN A 496 5.88 5.94 -12.12
N ALA A 497 4.64 6.39 -11.90
CA ALA A 497 3.78 6.87 -12.98
C ALA A 497 4.36 8.09 -13.70
N TYR A 498 5.20 8.88 -13.03
CA TYR A 498 5.87 10.05 -13.60
C TYR A 498 7.21 9.74 -14.28
N ALA A 499 7.86 8.60 -14.00
CA ALA A 499 9.18 8.24 -14.52
C ALA A 499 9.30 8.22 -16.06
N GLU A 500 8.20 7.89 -16.75
CA GLU A 500 8.17 7.85 -18.23
C GLU A 500 7.55 9.10 -18.87
N ASN A 501 7.24 10.15 -18.09
CA ASN A 501 6.72 11.40 -18.64
C ASN A 501 7.83 12.46 -18.61
N PRO A 502 8.31 12.92 -19.77
CA PRO A 502 9.25 14.03 -19.81
C PRO A 502 8.67 15.27 -19.13
N ARG A 503 9.55 16.09 -18.54
CA ARG A 503 9.23 17.35 -17.86
C ARG A 503 8.50 17.19 -16.52
N PHE A 504 8.40 15.95 -16.00
CA PHE A 504 7.78 15.62 -14.72
C PHE A 504 8.83 15.18 -13.67
N GLU A 505 10.11 15.42 -13.95
CA GLU A 505 11.24 15.00 -13.15
C GLU A 505 11.20 15.59 -11.74
N THR A 506 10.99 16.91 -11.61
CA THR A 506 10.80 17.62 -10.34
C THR A 506 9.63 17.00 -9.56
N ALA A 507 8.53 16.66 -10.25
CA ALA A 507 7.38 16.04 -9.62
C ALA A 507 7.70 14.63 -9.10
N ARG A 508 8.41 13.81 -9.90
CA ARG A 508 8.83 12.45 -9.54
C ARG A 508 9.77 12.43 -8.34
N ILE A 509 10.80 13.26 -8.33
CA ILE A 509 11.78 13.26 -7.23
C ILE A 509 11.19 13.86 -5.94
N SER A 510 10.24 14.79 -6.05
CA SER A 510 9.46 15.31 -4.91
C SER A 510 8.54 14.25 -4.31
N GLN A 511 7.93 13.39 -5.13
CA GLN A 511 7.15 12.23 -4.69
C GLN A 511 8.05 11.17 -4.04
N SER A 512 9.22 10.93 -4.63
CA SER A 512 10.23 10.02 -4.07
C SER A 512 10.75 10.51 -2.71
N LEU A 513 10.97 11.82 -2.55
CA LEU A 513 11.35 12.42 -1.28
C LEU A 513 10.30 12.15 -0.19
N GLN A 514 9.02 12.43 -0.48
CA GLN A 514 7.93 12.20 0.47
C GLN A 514 7.81 10.71 0.84
N THR A 515 8.05 9.80 -0.11
CA THR A 515 8.13 8.36 0.16
C THR A 515 9.24 8.04 1.16
N ARG A 516 10.48 8.50 0.93
CA ARG A 516 11.64 8.18 1.80
C ARG A 516 11.49 8.70 3.23
N ILE A 517 10.85 9.86 3.40
CA ILE A 517 10.61 10.46 4.73
C ILE A 517 9.50 9.69 5.49
N SER A 518 8.45 9.26 4.79
CA SER A 518 7.25 8.65 5.40
C SER A 518 7.26 7.12 5.45
N GLN A 519 8.21 6.47 4.75
CA GLN A 519 8.36 5.03 4.71
C GLN A 519 8.60 4.45 6.12
N PRO A 520 7.86 3.40 6.54
CA PRO A 520 8.11 2.74 7.81
C PRO A 520 9.40 1.90 7.76
N LEU A 521 9.96 1.60 8.94
CA LEU A 521 11.14 0.73 9.08
C LEU A 521 10.88 -0.68 8.52
N GLY A 522 11.96 -1.30 8.04
CA GLY A 522 11.99 -2.67 7.54
C GLY A 522 11.44 -2.82 6.14
N GLN A 523 11.24 -1.74 5.38
CA GLN A 523 10.81 -1.77 3.98
C GLN A 523 12.02 -1.77 3.03
N SER A 524 11.85 -2.27 1.81
CA SER A 524 12.94 -2.22 0.82
C SER A 524 13.33 -0.77 0.52
N PRO A 525 14.64 -0.44 0.56
CA PRO A 525 15.12 0.91 0.30
C PRO A 525 14.84 1.31 -1.16
N MET A 526 14.82 2.63 -1.42
CA MET A 526 14.63 3.15 -2.78
C MET A 526 15.96 3.24 -3.54
N ALA A 527 15.93 2.91 -4.82
CA ALA A 527 17.11 2.98 -5.66
C ALA A 527 17.60 4.43 -5.90
N PRO A 528 18.93 4.69 -5.91
CA PRO A 528 19.49 6.05 -6.05
C PRO A 528 19.09 6.77 -7.35
N GLN A 529 18.93 6.05 -8.46
CA GLN A 529 18.55 6.63 -9.75
C GLN A 529 17.17 7.31 -9.74
N LEU A 530 16.31 6.95 -8.79
CA LEU A 530 15.00 7.59 -8.61
C LEU A 530 15.10 9.02 -8.05
N MET A 531 16.31 9.45 -7.64
CA MET A 531 16.59 10.78 -7.09
C MET A 531 17.27 11.72 -8.09
N ILE A 532 17.80 11.17 -9.18
CA ILE A 532 18.47 11.91 -10.24
C ILE A 532 17.38 12.63 -11.03
N SER A 533 17.43 13.97 -11.10
CA SER A 533 16.37 14.75 -11.74
C SER A 533 16.26 14.38 -13.22
N GLN A 534 17.32 14.60 -13.99
CA GLN A 534 17.39 14.27 -15.41
C GLN A 534 18.09 12.91 -15.60
N LEU A 535 17.31 11.82 -15.68
CA LEU A 535 17.81 10.48 -15.97
C LEU A 535 17.58 10.17 -17.47
N PRO A 536 18.58 10.34 -18.35
CA PRO A 536 18.39 10.24 -19.80
C PRO A 536 18.38 8.77 -20.27
N ILE A 537 17.61 7.91 -19.62
CA ILE A 537 17.47 6.48 -19.88
C ILE A 537 15.99 6.16 -20.15
N VAL A 538 15.71 5.43 -21.24
CA VAL A 538 14.34 4.97 -21.55
C VAL A 538 14.10 3.55 -21.04
N GLY A 539 13.11 3.37 -20.16
CA GLY A 539 12.76 2.03 -19.66
C GLY A 539 13.88 1.37 -18.85
N GLY A 540 13.78 0.05 -18.61
CA GLY A 540 14.75 -0.75 -17.85
C GLY A 540 15.10 -0.12 -16.49
N PRO A 541 16.32 0.44 -16.29
CA PRO A 541 16.80 0.96 -15.00
C PRO A 541 15.99 2.11 -14.39
N ASN A 542 15.17 2.81 -15.20
CA ASN A 542 14.31 3.91 -14.76
C ASN A 542 12.96 3.41 -14.19
N ALA A 543 12.56 2.18 -14.49
CA ALA A 543 11.32 1.62 -13.96
C ALA A 543 11.53 1.09 -12.53
N LEU A 544 10.57 1.35 -11.64
CA LEU A 544 10.55 0.65 -10.35
C LEU A 544 10.42 -0.86 -10.61
N THR A 545 11.30 -1.63 -10.00
CA THR A 545 11.19 -3.09 -10.04
C THR A 545 9.99 -3.55 -9.21
N GLN A 546 9.51 -4.79 -9.41
CA GLN A 546 8.46 -5.35 -8.55
C GLN A 546 8.88 -5.41 -7.07
N VAL A 547 10.20 -5.48 -6.81
CA VAL A 547 10.82 -5.44 -5.47
C VAL A 547 10.53 -4.11 -4.77
N GLU A 548 10.36 -3.05 -5.54
CA GLU A 548 10.06 -1.71 -5.05
C GLU A 548 8.54 -1.44 -4.97
N GLY A 549 7.67 -2.38 -5.34
CA GLY A 549 6.24 -2.13 -5.59
C GLY A 549 5.23 -2.48 -4.48
N SER A 550 5.61 -3.19 -3.41
CA SER A 550 4.68 -3.69 -2.36
C SER A 550 5.46 -4.00 -1.08
N ASP A 551 4.99 -3.94 0.17
CA ASP A 551 3.68 -4.32 0.73
C ASP A 551 3.62 -3.92 2.23
N LEU A 552 2.43 -3.88 2.85
CA LEU A 552 2.23 -3.60 4.29
C LEU A 552 2.85 -4.69 5.23
N PHE A 553 3.26 -5.84 4.66
CA PHE A 553 3.74 -7.03 5.37
C PHE A 553 5.20 -7.40 5.11
N GLU A 554 5.87 -6.77 4.14
CA GLU A 554 7.31 -7.01 3.91
C GLU A 554 8.16 -6.13 4.83
N ARG A 555 7.85 -6.15 6.13
CA ARG A 555 8.75 -5.61 7.16
C ARG A 555 9.69 -6.71 7.59
N GLY A 556 10.94 -6.60 7.18
CA GLY A 556 12.00 -7.55 7.50
C GLY A 556 13.18 -6.88 8.18
N PRO A 557 13.96 -7.63 8.97
CA PRO A 557 15.14 -7.11 9.66
C PRO A 557 16.28 -6.76 8.68
N ALA A 558 16.25 -7.32 7.46
CA ALA A 558 17.17 -6.96 6.39
C ALA A 558 16.50 -7.14 5.02
N HIS A 559 16.94 -6.35 4.05
CA HIS A 559 16.59 -6.49 2.64
C HIS A 559 17.82 -6.35 1.78
N TYR A 560 17.97 -7.25 0.80
CA TYR A 560 19.01 -7.15 -0.21
C TYR A 560 18.40 -7.35 -1.59
N SER A 561 18.73 -6.46 -2.51
CA SER A 561 18.34 -6.65 -3.91
C SER A 561 19.44 -6.17 -4.85
N MET A 562 19.58 -6.89 -5.95
CA MET A 562 20.52 -6.55 -7.01
C MET A 562 19.81 -6.67 -8.35
N THR A 563 19.88 -5.61 -9.15
CA THR A 563 19.40 -5.59 -10.53
C THR A 563 20.60 -5.39 -11.43
N ALA A 564 20.86 -6.32 -12.32
CA ALA A 564 21.92 -6.24 -13.31
C ALA A 564 21.31 -6.17 -14.71
N LEU A 565 21.85 -5.29 -15.55
CA LEU A 565 21.42 -5.13 -16.93
C LEU A 565 22.65 -5.14 -17.84
N ALA A 566 22.51 -5.81 -18.97
CA ALA A 566 23.52 -5.85 -20.03
C ALA A 566 22.83 -5.79 -21.40
N GLY A 567 23.48 -5.20 -22.40
CA GLY A 567 22.88 -5.06 -23.73
C GLY A 567 23.86 -4.67 -24.82
N THR A 568 23.30 -4.39 -26.00
CA THR A 568 24.02 -3.85 -27.15
C THR A 568 24.67 -2.49 -26.84
N GLN A 569 25.61 -2.02 -27.68
CA GLN A 569 26.33 -0.74 -27.48
C GLN A 569 27.07 -0.70 -26.12
N SER A 570 27.64 -1.83 -25.72
CA SER A 570 28.32 -2.02 -24.44
C SER A 570 27.50 -1.53 -23.23
N THR A 571 26.16 -1.55 -23.35
CA THR A 571 25.26 -1.05 -22.30
C THR A 571 25.33 -1.99 -21.11
N HIS A 572 25.60 -1.45 -19.94
CA HIS A 572 25.55 -2.21 -18.69
C HIS A 572 25.05 -1.32 -17.55
N ALA A 573 24.27 -1.90 -16.65
CA ALA A 573 23.83 -1.22 -15.45
C ALA A 573 23.82 -2.19 -14.26
N LEU A 574 24.03 -1.65 -13.07
CA LEU A 574 23.92 -2.39 -11.82
C LEU A 574 23.27 -1.49 -10.78
N THR A 575 22.20 -1.97 -10.17
CA THR A 575 21.63 -1.40 -8.95
C THR A 575 21.83 -2.40 -7.82
N ALA A 576 22.45 -1.98 -6.72
CA ALA A 576 22.60 -2.77 -5.52
C ALA A 576 21.99 -2.03 -4.34
N LEU A 577 21.07 -2.68 -3.63
CA LEU A 577 20.36 -2.12 -2.49
C LEU A 577 20.51 -3.03 -1.28
N ALA A 578 20.76 -2.43 -0.13
CA ALA A 578 20.82 -3.13 1.14
C ALA A 578 20.18 -2.28 2.24
N SER A 579 19.41 -2.89 3.12
CA SER A 579 18.99 -2.25 4.36
C SER A 579 19.04 -3.23 5.53
N ARG A 580 19.23 -2.68 6.72
CA ARG A 580 19.12 -3.41 7.98
C ARG A 580 18.31 -2.58 8.95
N SER A 581 17.27 -3.17 9.52
CA SER A 581 16.34 -2.52 10.43
C SER A 581 16.30 -3.20 11.80
N SER A 582 15.96 -2.41 12.80
CA SER A 582 15.56 -2.81 14.14
C SER A 582 14.20 -2.15 14.46
N ASP A 583 13.66 -2.36 15.66
CA ASP A 583 12.41 -1.71 16.08
C ASP A 583 12.48 -0.17 16.08
N ARG A 584 13.68 0.42 16.22
CA ARG A 584 13.86 1.88 16.36
C ARG A 584 14.85 2.52 15.40
N SER A 585 15.53 1.74 14.57
CA SER A 585 16.51 2.28 13.62
C SER A 585 16.57 1.48 12.33
N GLU A 586 16.95 2.14 11.25
CA GLU A 586 17.23 1.50 9.97
C GLU A 586 18.41 2.20 9.29
N ILE A 587 19.33 1.40 8.75
CA ILE A 587 20.41 1.86 7.90
C ILE A 587 20.13 1.37 6.48
N GLU A 588 20.22 2.28 5.51
CA GLU A 588 19.96 2.03 4.10
C GLU A 588 21.23 2.34 3.30
N PHE A 589 21.57 1.47 2.36
CA PHE A 589 22.60 1.67 1.36
C PHE A 589 22.02 1.41 -0.03
N GLY A 590 22.35 2.27 -0.98
CA GLY A 590 22.02 2.07 -2.38
C GLY A 590 23.15 2.53 -3.28
N HIS A 591 23.47 1.73 -4.29
CA HIS A 591 24.41 2.08 -5.33
C HIS A 591 23.78 1.80 -6.69
N PHE A 592 23.98 2.72 -7.63
CA PHE A 592 23.57 2.60 -9.01
C PHE A 592 24.74 2.97 -9.91
N GLN A 593 24.96 2.17 -10.94
CA GLN A 593 25.85 2.49 -12.04
C GLN A 593 25.15 2.16 -13.35
N TYR A 594 25.36 2.99 -14.36
CA TYR A 594 24.92 2.78 -15.73
C TYR A 594 26.00 3.33 -16.66
N ALA A 595 26.41 2.54 -17.64
CA ALA A 595 27.24 3.02 -18.71
C ALA A 595 26.80 2.45 -20.06
N ARG A 596 26.92 3.28 -21.10
CA ARG A 596 26.61 2.94 -22.49
C ARG A 596 27.63 3.63 -23.39
N THR A 597 28.10 2.91 -24.40
CA THR A 597 29.05 3.43 -25.38
C THR A 597 28.49 3.23 -26.78
N ALA A 598 28.16 4.32 -27.45
CA ALA A 598 27.58 4.29 -28.78
C ALA A 598 28.65 4.42 -29.87
N PRO A 599 28.42 3.88 -31.08
CA PRO A 599 29.38 3.97 -32.18
C PRO A 599 29.71 5.41 -32.61
N ASP A 600 28.80 6.35 -32.34
CA ASP A 600 28.94 7.74 -32.74
C ASP A 600 29.62 8.62 -31.67
N GLN A 601 29.97 8.08 -30.49
CA GLN A 601 30.55 8.78 -29.32
C GLN A 601 29.69 9.91 -28.72
N PHE A 602 28.77 10.50 -29.49
CA PHE A 602 27.88 11.58 -29.06
C PHE A 602 26.88 11.16 -27.98
N THR A 603 26.58 9.86 -27.89
CA THR A 603 25.58 9.31 -26.97
C THR A 603 26.17 8.41 -25.90
N ASP A 604 27.50 8.51 -25.69
CA ASP A 604 28.17 7.89 -24.57
C ASP A 604 27.65 8.48 -23.26
N MET A 605 27.46 7.61 -22.27
CA MET A 605 26.97 7.99 -20.95
C MET A 605 27.60 7.12 -19.88
N ASP A 606 28.09 7.75 -18.81
CA ASP A 606 28.46 7.11 -17.54
C ASP A 606 27.69 7.82 -16.42
N LEU A 607 27.00 7.06 -15.60
CA LEU A 607 26.19 7.55 -14.50
C LEU A 607 26.39 6.66 -13.29
N ARG A 608 26.79 7.27 -12.17
CA ARG A 608 26.96 6.59 -10.89
C ARG A 608 26.26 7.39 -9.82
N ALA A 609 25.52 6.70 -8.96
CA ALA A 609 24.87 7.33 -7.83
C ALA A 609 24.96 6.43 -6.60
N THR A 610 25.35 7.01 -5.47
CA THR A 610 25.44 6.30 -4.19
C THR A 610 24.65 7.05 -3.14
N ARG A 611 23.92 6.30 -2.31
CA ARG A 611 23.12 6.83 -1.21
C ARG A 611 23.36 6.04 0.06
N VAL A 612 23.49 6.76 1.16
CA VAL A 612 23.45 6.23 2.52
C VAL A 612 22.36 6.93 3.31
N GLY A 613 21.51 6.15 3.98
CA GLY A 613 20.41 6.65 4.80
C GLY A 613 20.46 6.08 6.21
N LEU A 614 20.03 6.89 7.18
CA LEU A 614 19.78 6.49 8.56
C LEU A 614 18.38 6.98 8.95
N ARG A 615 17.52 6.07 9.41
CA ARG A 615 16.23 6.40 10.03
C ARG A 615 16.26 6.03 11.50
N LEU A 616 15.78 6.91 12.37
CA LEU A 616 15.63 6.69 13.80
C LEU A 616 14.18 6.98 14.20
N VAL A 617 13.55 6.07 14.93
CA VAL A 617 12.16 6.19 15.38
C VAL A 617 12.15 6.17 16.91
N PRO A 618 12.40 7.32 17.57
CA PRO A 618 12.42 7.40 19.04
C PRO A 618 11.06 7.11 19.66
N SER A 619 9.96 7.37 18.94
CA SER A 619 8.59 7.04 19.36
C SER A 619 7.74 6.67 18.15
N ALA A 620 6.60 6.00 18.36
CA ALA A 620 5.66 5.66 17.29
C ALA A 620 5.13 6.88 16.50
N THR A 621 5.16 8.06 17.12
CA THR A 621 4.71 9.32 16.54
C THR A 621 5.83 10.11 15.88
N THR A 622 7.10 9.84 16.17
CA THR A 622 8.23 10.69 15.74
C THR A 622 9.32 9.88 15.07
N ALA A 623 9.71 10.30 13.86
CA ALA A 623 10.82 9.72 13.12
C ALA A 623 11.79 10.81 12.66
N LEU A 624 13.08 10.51 12.75
CA LEU A 624 14.18 11.29 12.21
C LEU A 624 14.77 10.52 11.04
N HIS A 625 15.09 11.23 9.97
CA HIS A 625 15.71 10.66 8.78
C HIS A 625 16.88 11.52 8.34
N ALA A 626 18.05 10.93 8.21
CA ALA A 626 19.22 11.56 7.64
C ALA A 626 19.64 10.80 6.38
N GLU A 627 19.96 11.50 5.30
CA GLU A 627 20.50 10.89 4.09
C GLU A 627 21.63 11.72 3.51
N ALA A 628 22.63 11.03 2.97
CA ALA A 628 23.68 11.60 2.15
C ALA A 628 23.68 10.86 0.81
N TRP A 629 23.82 11.59 -0.28
CA TRP A 629 23.90 11.00 -1.61
C TRP A 629 24.86 11.77 -2.50
N SER A 630 25.44 11.03 -3.43
CA SER A 630 26.39 11.51 -4.43
C SER A 630 25.95 11.01 -5.81
N GLU A 631 26.11 11.85 -6.82
CA GLU A 631 25.86 11.57 -8.23
C GLU A 631 27.06 12.06 -9.04
N ASP A 632 27.58 11.16 -9.87
CA ASP A 632 28.56 11.42 -10.90
C ASP A 632 27.91 11.08 -12.23
N ARG A 633 27.85 12.06 -13.13
CA ARG A 633 27.29 11.88 -14.47
C ARG A 633 28.25 12.48 -15.48
N ALA A 634 28.51 11.76 -16.56
CA ALA A 634 29.27 12.23 -17.71
C ALA A 634 28.60 11.78 -19.02
N GLY A 635 28.69 12.59 -20.06
CA GLY A 635 28.24 12.26 -21.41
C GLY A 635 27.05 13.06 -21.95
N GLY A 636 26.62 12.70 -23.15
CA GLY A 636 25.68 13.46 -23.99
C GLY A 636 24.23 12.96 -23.96
N ALA A 637 23.32 13.72 -24.58
CA ALA A 637 21.91 13.33 -24.70
C ALA A 637 21.73 12.22 -25.74
N GLU A 638 20.92 11.19 -25.46
CA GLU A 638 20.62 10.07 -26.38
C GLU A 638 19.71 10.45 -27.58
N PHE A 639 19.78 11.67 -28.10
CA PHE A 639 18.80 12.20 -29.04
C PHE A 639 19.39 13.14 -30.09
N GLU A 640 18.95 12.96 -31.34
CA GLU A 640 19.28 13.83 -32.47
C GLU A 640 18.06 14.70 -32.84
N PRO A 641 18.13 16.04 -32.66
CA PRO A 641 17.02 16.95 -32.97
C PRO A 641 16.58 16.88 -34.43
N LEU A 642 15.27 17.00 -34.69
CA LEU A 642 14.71 17.03 -36.05
C LEU A 642 15.17 18.28 -36.82
N LEU A 643 15.36 19.37 -36.09
CA LEU A 643 15.82 20.65 -36.62
C LEU A 643 17.35 20.81 -36.55
N LEU A 644 18.10 19.72 -36.31
CA LEU A 644 19.56 19.78 -36.24
C LEU A 644 20.17 20.34 -37.54
N GLY A 645 21.01 21.38 -37.40
CA GLY A 645 21.67 22.05 -38.51
C GLY A 645 20.80 23.02 -39.31
N LEU A 646 19.60 23.35 -38.80
CA LEU A 646 18.72 24.42 -39.30
C LEU A 646 18.77 25.64 -38.37
N GLY A 647 18.51 26.83 -38.91
CA GLY A 647 18.69 28.11 -38.22
C GLY A 647 20.09 28.34 -37.64
N SER A 648 20.19 29.05 -36.51
CA SER A 648 21.47 29.34 -35.84
C SER A 648 22.01 28.20 -34.97
N GLN A 649 21.47 26.96 -35.09
CA GLN A 649 21.87 25.80 -34.29
C GLN A 649 23.29 25.33 -34.67
N PRO A 650 24.31 25.56 -33.84
CA PRO A 650 25.69 25.17 -34.13
C PRO A 650 25.90 23.66 -33.95
N LYS A 651 26.80 23.07 -34.74
CA LYS A 651 27.24 21.67 -34.61
C LYS A 651 28.36 21.56 -33.58
N PHE A 652 28.03 21.57 -32.30
CA PHE A 652 29.00 21.32 -31.23
C PHE A 652 29.01 19.84 -30.81
N LEU A 653 30.21 19.30 -30.60
CA LEU A 653 30.43 18.19 -29.67
C LEU A 653 30.31 18.76 -28.27
N ARG A 654 29.30 18.35 -27.50
CA ARG A 654 29.08 18.80 -26.13
C ARG A 654 29.28 17.63 -25.18
N ASP A 655 30.42 17.59 -24.51
CA ASP A 655 30.62 16.72 -23.36
C ASP A 655 30.16 17.45 -22.09
N HIS A 656 29.42 16.76 -21.24
CA HIS A 656 28.78 17.33 -20.09
C HIS A 656 28.97 16.44 -18.87
N SER A 657 29.63 16.97 -17.84
CA SER A 657 29.80 16.28 -16.58
C SER A 657 29.16 17.04 -15.42
N VAL A 658 28.57 16.28 -14.49
CA VAL A 658 27.94 16.79 -13.27
C VAL A 658 28.37 15.93 -12.10
N HIS A 659 28.95 16.57 -11.09
CA HIS A 659 29.19 16.00 -9.78
C HIS A 659 28.27 16.69 -8.76
N ARG A 660 27.40 15.91 -8.11
CA ARG A 660 26.44 16.43 -7.13
C ARG A 660 26.56 15.67 -5.82
N ASN A 661 26.79 16.40 -4.73
CA ASN A 661 26.73 15.86 -3.38
C ASN A 661 25.65 16.58 -2.59
N ALA A 662 24.76 15.84 -1.94
CA ALA A 662 23.78 16.44 -1.05
C ALA A 662 23.63 15.67 0.27
N THR A 663 23.28 16.42 1.30
CA THR A 663 22.93 15.89 2.62
C THR A 663 21.58 16.46 3.02
N ARG A 664 20.79 15.65 3.72
CA ARG A 664 19.45 16.02 4.17
C ARG A 664 19.17 15.44 5.54
N ILE A 665 18.53 16.24 6.39
CA ILE A 665 17.95 15.81 7.65
C ILE A 665 16.46 16.15 7.60
N SER A 666 15.62 15.23 8.01
CA SER A 666 14.17 15.37 8.04
C SER A 666 13.61 14.88 9.36
N LEU A 667 12.59 15.58 9.86
CA LEU A 667 11.79 15.21 11.02
C LEU A 667 10.36 14.96 10.52
N ARG A 668 9.80 13.83 10.94
CA ARG A 668 8.38 13.52 10.80
C ARG A 668 7.79 13.37 12.19
N HIS A 669 6.73 14.11 12.48
CA HIS A 669 5.94 13.96 13.69
C HIS A 669 4.46 13.79 13.33
N ALA A 670 3.91 12.61 13.56
CA ALA A 670 2.49 12.29 13.37
C ALA A 670 1.86 12.00 14.72
N ALA A 671 1.09 12.95 15.25
CA ALA A 671 0.47 12.83 16.58
C ALA A 671 -0.53 11.66 16.62
N ASP A 672 -1.27 11.49 15.53
CA ASP A 672 -2.18 10.37 15.26
C ASP A 672 -2.35 10.18 13.74
N ALA A 673 -3.32 9.37 13.33
CA ALA A 673 -3.60 9.15 11.90
C ALA A 673 -4.14 10.39 11.17
N THR A 674 -4.59 11.43 11.88
CA THR A 674 -5.25 12.63 11.33
C THR A 674 -4.35 13.85 11.28
N GLU A 675 -3.15 13.81 11.83
CA GLU A 675 -2.25 14.97 11.88
C GLU A 675 -0.79 14.58 11.64
N GLU A 676 -0.10 15.30 10.75
CA GLU A 676 1.31 15.09 10.44
C GLU A 676 2.04 16.41 10.19
N LEU A 677 3.21 16.55 10.82
CA LEU A 677 4.20 17.58 10.53
C LEU A 677 5.45 16.94 9.93
N LEU A 678 5.86 17.43 8.75
CA LEU A 678 7.15 17.16 8.14
C LEU A 678 8.01 18.41 8.15
N VAL A 679 9.29 18.26 8.49
CA VAL A 679 10.29 19.31 8.40
C VAL A 679 11.53 18.73 7.73
N THR A 680 12.14 19.47 6.81
CA THR A 680 13.35 19.04 6.10
C THR A 680 14.34 20.19 6.00
N ALA A 681 15.62 19.87 6.19
CA ALA A 681 16.76 20.73 5.94
C ALA A 681 17.73 19.97 5.03
N ALA A 682 18.16 20.60 3.94
CA ALA A 682 19.10 20.00 3.01
C ALA A 682 20.19 20.99 2.61
N THR A 683 21.37 20.45 2.34
CA THR A 683 22.48 21.18 1.72
C THR A 683 22.95 20.41 0.50
N GLN A 684 23.34 21.13 -0.54
CA GLN A 684 23.90 20.52 -1.75
C GLN A 684 25.06 21.33 -2.31
N ARG A 685 25.98 20.61 -2.93
CA ARG A 685 27.04 21.15 -3.78
C ARG A 685 26.96 20.47 -5.13
N VAL A 686 27.03 21.26 -6.19
CA VAL A 686 27.01 20.79 -7.58
C VAL A 686 28.18 21.42 -8.30
N GLU A 687 28.93 20.60 -9.03
CA GLU A 687 29.96 21.04 -9.96
C GLU A 687 29.57 20.51 -11.34
N GLU A 688 29.43 21.43 -12.29
CA GLU A 688 28.99 21.15 -13.65
C GLU A 688 30.08 21.65 -14.60
N GLN A 689 30.54 20.79 -15.51
CA GLN A 689 31.49 21.15 -16.55
C GLN A 689 30.90 20.81 -17.92
N THR A 690 31.01 21.75 -18.85
CA THR A 690 30.59 21.56 -20.24
C THR A 690 31.77 21.86 -21.15
N ASP A 691 32.20 20.89 -21.96
CA ASP A 691 33.17 21.09 -23.03
C ASP A 691 32.42 21.18 -24.36
N ASN A 692 32.46 22.35 -24.98
CA ASN A 692 31.86 22.63 -26.28
C ASN A 692 32.96 22.69 -27.34
N ARG A 693 33.05 21.71 -28.23
CA ARG A 693 34.00 21.73 -29.37
C ARG A 693 33.28 21.92 -30.69
N LEU A 694 33.75 22.84 -31.51
CA LEU A 694 33.25 23.01 -32.88
C LEU A 694 33.64 21.81 -33.74
N LEU A 695 32.67 21.17 -34.39
CA LEU A 695 32.99 20.17 -35.41
C LEU A 695 33.87 20.82 -36.51
N ASN A 696 35.02 20.22 -36.78
CA ASN A 696 36.00 20.60 -37.81
C ASN A 696 36.80 21.91 -37.56
N LEU A 697 36.77 22.48 -36.35
CA LEU A 697 37.64 23.60 -35.97
C LEU A 697 38.38 23.28 -34.66
N PRO A 698 39.66 23.65 -34.50
CA PRO A 698 40.43 23.40 -33.29
C PRO A 698 40.17 24.50 -32.24
N ILE A 699 38.91 24.91 -32.07
CA ILE A 699 38.45 25.93 -31.13
C ILE A 699 37.37 25.29 -30.26
N GLY A 700 37.53 25.40 -28.94
CA GLY A 700 36.60 24.88 -27.94
C GLY A 700 36.29 25.90 -26.86
N ALA A 701 35.28 25.62 -26.05
CA ALA A 701 34.95 26.41 -24.86
C ALA A 701 34.62 25.46 -23.70
N ILE A 702 35.23 25.68 -22.54
CA ILE A 702 34.98 24.92 -21.32
C ILE A 702 34.24 25.82 -20.33
N ASP A 703 32.98 25.52 -20.07
CA ASP A 703 32.17 26.20 -19.06
C ASP A 703 32.15 25.37 -17.77
N ARG A 704 32.50 26.00 -16.64
CA ARG A 704 32.46 25.42 -15.30
C ARG A 704 31.48 26.20 -14.43
N VAL A 705 30.56 25.49 -13.79
CA VAL A 705 29.57 26.05 -12.87
C VAL A 705 29.63 25.31 -11.54
N GLY A 706 29.96 26.03 -10.48
CA GLY A 706 29.88 25.56 -9.10
C GLY A 706 28.64 26.14 -8.41
N LEU A 707 27.80 25.31 -7.80
CA LEU A 707 26.63 25.73 -7.04
C LEU A 707 26.68 25.17 -5.63
N SER A 708 26.38 26.03 -4.65
CA SER A 708 26.13 25.63 -3.28
C SER A 708 24.75 26.11 -2.87
N SER A 709 23.94 25.24 -2.25
CA SER A 709 22.61 25.66 -1.81
C SER A 709 22.18 25.04 -0.48
N THR A 710 21.24 25.74 0.15
CA THR A 710 20.54 25.29 1.35
C THR A 710 19.04 25.35 1.09
N ALA A 711 18.33 24.33 1.57
CA ALA A 711 16.88 24.24 1.46
C ALA A 711 16.28 23.91 2.83
N LEU A 712 15.27 24.66 3.22
CA LEU A 712 14.45 24.42 4.40
C LEU A 712 13.00 24.30 3.97
N GLY A 713 12.28 23.32 4.48
CA GLY A 713 10.87 23.14 4.18
C GLY A 713 10.12 22.55 5.35
N SER A 714 8.87 22.97 5.52
CA SER A 714 7.93 22.29 6.39
C SER A 714 6.57 22.12 5.71
N ARG A 715 5.90 21.04 6.07
CA ARG A 715 4.53 20.71 5.64
C ARG A 715 3.76 20.22 6.83
N TYR A 716 2.61 20.80 7.07
CA TYR A 716 1.65 20.35 8.05
C TYR A 716 0.39 19.87 7.34
N TRP A 717 -0.09 18.69 7.69
CA TRP A 717 -1.32 18.12 7.19
C TRP A 717 -2.25 17.78 8.35
N LYS A 718 -3.54 18.07 8.17
CA LYS A 718 -4.57 17.67 9.12
C LYS A 718 -5.84 17.25 8.40
N HIS A 719 -6.38 16.13 8.86
CA HIS A 719 -7.68 15.60 8.50
C HIS A 719 -8.70 15.92 9.58
N THR A 720 -9.87 16.39 9.15
CA THR A 720 -11.07 16.49 9.97
C THR A 720 -12.20 15.76 9.26
N ARG A 721 -13.33 15.57 9.93
CA ARG A 721 -14.48 14.80 9.39
C ARG A 721 -14.90 15.24 7.98
N ASP A 722 -14.87 16.55 7.71
CA ASP A 722 -15.39 17.14 6.47
C ASP A 722 -14.36 18.00 5.72
N LEU A 723 -13.10 17.98 6.12
CA LEU A 723 -12.05 18.81 5.49
C LEU A 723 -10.66 18.20 5.68
N ASP A 724 -9.95 18.06 4.56
CA ASP A 724 -8.50 17.85 4.55
C ASP A 724 -7.79 19.16 4.23
N TRP A 725 -6.78 19.53 5.02
CA TRP A 725 -5.94 20.69 4.71
C TRP A 725 -4.45 20.41 4.81
N VAL A 726 -3.70 21.01 3.90
CA VAL A 726 -2.23 20.97 3.84
C VAL A 726 -1.73 22.41 3.88
N LEU A 727 -0.87 22.74 4.83
CA LEU A 727 -0.12 23.99 4.85
C LEU A 727 1.36 23.68 4.69
N GLY A 728 2.13 24.60 4.13
CA GLY A 728 3.57 24.48 4.16
C GLY A 728 4.29 25.73 3.76
N ILE A 729 5.56 25.77 4.14
CA ILE A 729 6.48 26.86 3.86
C ILE A 729 7.82 26.26 3.44
N SER A 730 8.49 26.87 2.48
CA SER A 730 9.84 26.48 2.10
C SER A 730 10.69 27.68 1.72
N ARG A 731 11.99 27.56 1.98
CA ARG A 731 13.02 28.52 1.58
C ARG A 731 14.16 27.76 0.94
N TYR A 732 14.50 28.14 -0.28
CA TYR A 732 15.67 27.66 -1.01
C TYR A 732 16.60 28.84 -1.27
N ARG A 733 17.88 28.68 -0.98
CA ARG A 733 18.91 29.68 -1.28
C ARG A 733 20.09 29.00 -1.93
N ALA A 734 20.47 29.46 -3.12
CA ALA A 734 21.66 29.02 -3.82
C ALA A 734 22.60 30.18 -4.07
N ARG A 735 23.89 29.87 -4.14
CA ARG A 735 24.94 30.72 -4.70
C ARG A 735 25.63 29.93 -5.80
N TRP A 736 25.84 30.55 -6.94
CA TRP A 736 26.61 29.95 -8.00
C TRP A 736 27.85 30.77 -8.33
N ARG A 737 28.84 30.07 -8.87
CA ARG A 737 30.04 30.61 -9.50
C ARG A 737 30.09 30.02 -10.91
N SER A 738 30.17 30.87 -11.91
CA SER A 738 30.33 30.45 -13.31
C SER A 738 31.67 30.96 -13.84
N GLU A 739 32.37 30.15 -14.63
CA GLU A 739 33.68 30.45 -15.23
C GLU A 739 33.74 29.77 -16.59
N GLY A 740 34.11 30.50 -17.65
CA GLY A 740 34.10 29.98 -19.03
C GLY A 740 35.44 30.23 -19.71
N ASP A 741 36.18 29.17 -19.99
CA ASP A 741 37.50 29.22 -20.61
C ASP A 741 37.38 29.00 -22.12
N THR A 742 38.13 29.76 -22.92
CA THR A 742 38.19 29.56 -24.37
C THR A 742 39.45 28.79 -24.73
N GLU A 743 39.29 27.64 -25.38
CA GLU A 743 40.38 26.82 -25.90
C GLU A 743 40.70 27.18 -27.35
N THR A 744 41.96 27.47 -27.63
CA THR A 744 42.50 27.63 -28.99
C THR A 744 43.67 26.68 -29.19
N PRO A 745 44.16 26.46 -30.43
CA PRO A 745 45.28 25.54 -30.69
C PRO A 745 46.58 25.90 -29.97
N ALA A 746 46.73 27.17 -29.54
CA ALA A 746 47.99 27.71 -29.03
C ALA A 746 47.98 27.97 -27.51
N PHE A 747 46.83 28.25 -26.89
CA PHE A 747 46.71 28.55 -25.46
C PHE A 747 45.24 28.52 -24.98
N LEU A 748 45.06 28.38 -23.67
CA LEU A 748 43.77 28.48 -22.95
C LEU A 748 43.60 29.91 -22.41
N ILE A 749 42.49 30.57 -22.78
CA ILE A 749 42.13 31.89 -22.27
C ILE A 749 41.13 31.70 -21.12
N PRO A 750 41.54 31.89 -19.86
CA PRO A 750 40.62 31.71 -18.74
C PRO A 750 39.56 32.81 -18.69
N GLY A 751 38.33 32.43 -18.39
CA GLY A 751 37.22 33.36 -18.20
C GLY A 751 37.30 34.14 -16.90
N ILE A 752 36.57 35.26 -16.80
CA ILE A 752 36.39 35.96 -15.52
C ILE A 752 35.24 35.25 -14.77
N PRO A 753 35.47 34.74 -13.54
CA PRO A 753 34.42 34.08 -12.79
C PRO A 753 33.35 35.08 -12.34
N THR A 754 32.08 34.74 -12.56
CA THR A 754 30.91 35.52 -12.14
C THR A 754 30.20 34.83 -10.96
N TRP A 755 29.56 35.64 -10.11
CA TRP A 755 28.83 35.15 -8.93
C TRP A 755 27.39 35.66 -8.96
N ASP A 756 26.45 34.78 -8.67
CA ASP A 756 25.04 35.16 -8.46
C ASP A 756 24.48 34.41 -7.26
N SER A 757 23.33 34.87 -6.79
CA SER A 757 22.54 34.22 -5.77
C SER A 757 21.09 34.10 -6.21
N PHE A 758 20.49 32.97 -5.88
CA PHE A 758 19.09 32.70 -6.14
C PHE A 758 18.39 32.40 -4.82
N GLU A 759 17.23 33.02 -4.60
CA GLU A 759 16.38 32.75 -3.45
C GLU A 759 14.95 32.48 -3.89
N HIS A 760 14.38 31.40 -3.37
CA HIS A 760 13.00 31.03 -3.63
C HIS A 760 12.28 30.67 -2.32
N ASN A 761 11.34 31.53 -1.93
CA ASN A 761 10.49 31.34 -0.77
C ASN A 761 9.07 30.99 -1.23
N ARG A 762 8.46 29.97 -0.63
CA ARG A 762 7.10 29.53 -0.93
C ARG A 762 6.31 29.42 0.36
N LEU A 763 5.07 29.90 0.35
CA LEU A 763 4.04 29.63 1.35
C LEU A 763 2.83 29.07 0.61
N TYR A 764 2.32 27.91 1.02
CA TYR A 764 1.20 27.27 0.33
C TYR A 764 0.16 26.71 1.30
N ALA A 765 -1.08 26.68 0.85
CA ALA A 765 -2.23 26.16 1.55
C ALA A 765 -3.16 25.43 0.55
N TYR A 766 -3.58 24.22 0.90
CA TYR A 766 -4.51 23.43 0.11
C TYR A 766 -5.64 22.92 1.00
N ALA A 767 -6.85 22.88 0.45
CA ALA A 767 -8.04 22.37 1.12
C ALA A 767 -8.83 21.46 0.17
N SER A 768 -9.32 20.34 0.71
CA SER A 768 -10.19 19.40 -0.01
C SER A 768 -11.49 19.21 0.75
N LEU A 769 -12.61 19.49 0.08
CA LEU A 769 -13.94 19.60 0.67
C LEU A 769 -14.89 18.60 -0.01
N PRO A 770 -15.55 17.68 0.72
CA PRO A 770 -16.66 16.89 0.18
C PRO A 770 -17.89 17.80 0.01
N LEU A 771 -18.26 18.09 -1.24
CA LEU A 771 -19.41 18.95 -1.56
C LEU A 771 -20.73 18.18 -1.54
N SER A 772 -20.70 16.91 -1.95
CA SER A 772 -21.83 15.97 -1.91
C SER A 772 -21.32 14.54 -2.09
N HIS A 773 -22.22 13.54 -2.09
CA HIS A 773 -21.81 12.15 -2.28
C HIS A 773 -21.15 11.95 -3.65
N GLY A 774 -19.84 11.69 -3.65
CA GLY A 774 -19.04 11.50 -4.86
C GLY A 774 -18.48 12.77 -5.49
N ILE A 775 -18.80 13.98 -5.00
CA ILE A 775 -18.25 15.25 -5.51
C ILE A 775 -17.36 15.90 -4.45
N ARG A 776 -16.14 16.25 -4.86
CA ARG A 776 -15.13 16.89 -4.02
C ARG A 776 -14.60 18.16 -4.71
N GLY A 777 -14.62 19.26 -3.98
CA GLY A 777 -14.00 20.52 -4.37
C GLY A 777 -12.60 20.62 -3.80
N ASN A 778 -11.65 21.12 -4.59
CA ASN A 778 -10.28 21.35 -4.16
C ASN A 778 -9.94 22.83 -4.37
N LEU A 779 -9.35 23.44 -3.34
CA LEU A 779 -8.85 24.80 -3.35
C LEU A 779 -7.36 24.77 -3.01
N GLY A 780 -6.59 25.61 -3.69
CA GLY A 780 -5.18 25.78 -3.42
C GLY A 780 -4.77 27.23 -3.59
N TYR A 781 -3.89 27.67 -2.69
CA TYR A 781 -3.28 28.98 -2.71
C TYR A 781 -1.78 28.80 -2.48
N ALA A 782 -0.96 29.48 -3.28
CA ALA A 782 0.47 29.57 -3.03
C ALA A 782 0.94 31.01 -3.23
N PHE A 783 1.83 31.46 -2.37
CA PHE A 783 2.53 32.73 -2.48
C PHE A 783 4.02 32.45 -2.61
N GLU A 784 4.57 32.82 -3.76
CA GLU A 784 5.95 32.52 -4.12
C GLU A 784 6.71 33.84 -4.32
N VAL A 785 7.91 33.90 -3.75
CA VAL A 785 8.87 35.00 -3.90
C VAL A 785 10.15 34.41 -4.45
N LEU A 786 10.49 34.81 -5.68
CA LEU A 786 11.70 34.41 -6.37
C LEU A 786 12.56 35.65 -6.61
N ASN A 787 13.82 35.61 -6.18
CA ASN A 787 14.81 36.67 -6.38
C ASN A 787 16.09 36.05 -6.98
N GLY A 788 16.66 36.67 -8.00
CA GLY A 788 17.98 36.33 -8.56
C GLY A 788 18.47 37.43 -9.51
N ASN A 789 19.79 37.56 -9.75
CA ASN A 789 20.29 38.65 -10.59
C ASN A 789 19.96 38.45 -12.07
N GLU A 790 19.85 37.20 -12.55
CA GLU A 790 19.51 36.87 -13.93
C GLU A 790 17.99 36.69 -14.21
N SER A 791 17.13 36.77 -13.19
CA SER A 791 15.68 36.54 -13.32
C SER A 791 14.86 37.60 -12.59
N GLU A 792 13.90 38.22 -13.29
CA GLU A 792 12.95 39.20 -12.73
C GLU A 792 12.42 38.75 -11.35
N SER A 793 12.64 39.55 -10.31
CA SER A 793 12.11 39.28 -8.98
C SER A 793 10.59 39.12 -9.05
N ALA A 794 10.10 37.90 -8.83
CA ALA A 794 8.69 37.57 -8.98
C ALA A 794 8.06 37.37 -7.60
N LYS A 795 7.16 38.29 -7.21
CA LYS A 795 6.28 38.10 -6.05
C LYS A 795 4.89 37.85 -6.56
N MET A 796 4.38 36.63 -6.42
CA MET A 796 3.07 36.34 -7.02
C MET A 796 2.19 35.40 -6.20
N PRO A 797 0.93 35.79 -5.94
CA PRO A 797 -0.09 34.84 -5.52
C PRO A 797 -0.47 33.91 -6.68
N ARG A 798 -0.80 32.68 -6.33
CA ARG A 798 -1.21 31.59 -7.22
C ARG A 798 -2.48 30.98 -6.69
N TYR A 799 -3.48 30.89 -7.56
CA TYR A 799 -4.76 30.30 -7.23
C TYR A 799 -4.94 29.01 -7.99
N LYS A 800 -5.50 28.01 -7.30
CA LYS A 800 -5.75 26.68 -7.82
C LYS A 800 -7.18 26.30 -7.42
N ILE A 801 -7.99 25.95 -8.39
CA ILE A 801 -9.36 25.49 -8.16
C ILE A 801 -9.62 24.23 -8.96
N GLY A 802 -10.24 23.24 -8.33
CA GLY A 802 -10.50 21.96 -8.96
C GLY A 802 -11.77 21.31 -8.43
N LEU A 803 -12.32 20.45 -9.26
CA LEU A 803 -13.50 19.66 -8.94
C LEU A 803 -13.26 18.24 -9.43
N SER A 804 -13.51 17.26 -8.56
CA SER A 804 -13.54 15.85 -8.93
C SER A 804 -14.89 15.27 -8.58
N ALA A 805 -15.53 14.62 -9.54
CA ALA A 805 -16.78 13.90 -9.37
C ALA A 805 -16.59 12.43 -9.72
N ARG A 806 -17.11 11.53 -8.89
CA ARG A 806 -17.21 10.10 -9.18
C ARG A 806 -18.69 9.72 -9.18
N THR A 807 -19.17 9.17 -10.30
CA THR A 807 -20.53 8.64 -10.41
C THR A 807 -20.47 7.12 -10.29
N GLY A 808 -20.91 6.61 -9.13
CA GLY A 808 -20.71 5.22 -8.72
C GLY A 808 -19.22 4.85 -8.65
N ALA A 809 -18.91 3.56 -8.84
CA ALA A 809 -17.54 3.04 -8.80
C ALA A 809 -16.79 3.10 -10.15
N ARG A 810 -17.42 3.63 -11.21
CA ARG A 810 -16.96 3.41 -12.60
C ARG A 810 -16.51 4.62 -13.35
N THR A 811 -17.18 5.77 -13.17
CA THR A 811 -16.87 6.96 -13.96
C THR A 811 -16.29 8.05 -13.07
N SER A 812 -15.14 8.59 -13.45
CA SER A 812 -14.50 9.73 -12.81
C SER A 812 -14.46 10.91 -13.78
N ILE A 813 -14.75 12.12 -13.29
CA ILE A 813 -14.60 13.37 -14.02
C ILE A 813 -13.78 14.32 -13.14
N ARG A 814 -12.75 14.93 -13.72
CA ARG A 814 -11.81 15.80 -13.00
C ARG A 814 -11.59 17.07 -13.79
N LEU A 815 -11.66 18.20 -13.11
CA LEU A 815 -11.49 19.55 -13.65
C LEU A 815 -10.48 20.28 -12.77
N ALA A 816 -9.56 21.01 -13.39
CA ALA A 816 -8.64 21.86 -12.65
C ALA A 816 -8.23 23.10 -13.46
N ALA A 817 -8.16 24.23 -12.78
CA ALA A 817 -7.48 25.43 -13.24
C ALA A 817 -6.39 25.78 -12.22
N THR A 818 -5.14 25.78 -12.67
CA THR A 818 -3.96 25.92 -11.80
C THR A 818 -2.98 26.92 -12.38
N GLN A 819 -2.21 27.56 -11.51
CA GLN A 819 -1.12 28.45 -11.86
C GLN A 819 0.14 28.01 -11.14
N GLY A 820 1.31 28.31 -11.70
CA GLY A 820 2.57 28.04 -11.04
C GLY A 820 3.74 28.82 -11.61
N LEU A 821 4.88 28.66 -10.96
CA LEU A 821 6.16 29.26 -11.27
C LEU A 821 7.25 28.18 -11.20
N LYS A 822 8.14 28.15 -12.19
CA LYS A 822 9.30 27.26 -12.16
C LYS A 822 10.44 27.92 -11.39
N GLY A 823 10.88 27.26 -10.32
CA GLY A 823 12.13 27.58 -9.62
C GLY A 823 13.38 27.20 -10.43
N GLN A 824 14.54 27.22 -9.78
CA GLN A 824 15.83 26.91 -10.40
C GLN A 824 15.97 25.40 -10.70
N LYS A 825 16.89 25.03 -11.62
CA LYS A 825 17.18 23.64 -12.05
C LYS A 825 17.38 22.65 -10.88
N TYR A 826 18.09 23.07 -9.82
CA TYR A 826 18.44 22.27 -8.64
C TYR A 826 17.58 22.60 -7.39
N ASP A 827 16.54 23.43 -7.52
CA ASP A 827 15.43 23.55 -6.56
C ASP A 827 14.33 22.55 -6.97
N ASP A 828 14.71 21.28 -6.99
CA ASP A 828 14.02 20.20 -7.70
C ASP A 828 13.25 19.27 -6.74
N GLN A 829 13.41 19.45 -5.43
CA GLN A 829 12.76 18.65 -4.39
C GLN A 829 11.88 19.52 -3.47
N SER A 830 10.56 19.27 -3.50
CA SER A 830 9.57 20.00 -2.71
C SER A 830 8.69 19.07 -1.85
N LEU A 831 8.24 19.59 -0.70
CA LEU A 831 7.18 19.00 0.12
C LEU A 831 5.78 19.44 -0.32
N GLU A 832 5.69 20.42 -1.23
CA GLU A 832 4.42 20.85 -1.80
C GLU A 832 3.76 19.66 -2.55
N PRO A 833 2.43 19.46 -2.43
CA PRO A 833 1.73 18.45 -3.22
C PRO A 833 2.07 18.58 -4.70
N THR A 834 2.54 17.53 -5.37
CA THR A 834 2.96 17.65 -6.79
C THR A 834 1.80 17.50 -7.77
N GLN A 835 0.63 17.04 -7.29
CA GLN A 835 -0.59 16.91 -8.07
C GLN A 835 -1.75 17.68 -7.41
N PHE A 836 -2.62 18.24 -8.24
CA PHE A 836 -3.83 18.93 -7.83
C PHE A 836 -5.03 18.40 -8.63
N THR A 837 -6.01 17.80 -7.96
CA THR A 837 -7.18 17.13 -8.58
C THR A 837 -6.76 16.05 -9.62
N GLY A 838 -5.64 15.38 -9.37
CA GLY A 838 -5.03 14.34 -10.20
C GLY A 838 -4.33 14.85 -11.47
N PHE A 839 -4.01 16.14 -11.54
CA PHE A 839 -3.17 16.72 -12.58
C PHE A 839 -1.84 17.18 -11.98
N ASN A 840 -0.73 16.87 -12.64
CA ASN A 840 0.59 17.36 -12.24
C ASN A 840 0.62 18.91 -12.26
N GLN A 841 1.31 19.49 -11.28
CA GLN A 841 1.52 20.94 -11.19
C GLN A 841 3.00 21.35 -11.10
N LEU A 842 3.94 20.42 -11.13
CA LEU A 842 5.37 20.75 -11.15
C LEU A 842 5.96 20.33 -12.49
N PHE A 843 6.48 21.29 -13.26
CA PHE A 843 7.01 21.06 -14.60
C PHE A 843 8.47 21.51 -14.68
N ASP A 844 9.29 20.74 -15.36
CA ASP A 844 10.68 21.09 -15.66
C ASP A 844 10.73 22.00 -16.89
N ASP A 845 10.34 23.26 -16.66
CA ASP A 845 10.47 24.35 -17.63
C ASP A 845 11.77 25.15 -17.36
N LEU A 846 12.05 26.17 -18.18
CA LEU A 846 13.13 27.12 -17.91
C LEU A 846 12.87 27.89 -16.60
N THR A 847 13.93 28.17 -15.84
CA THR A 847 13.86 28.91 -14.57
C THR A 847 13.10 30.23 -14.73
N GLY A 848 12.18 30.53 -13.81
CA GLY A 848 11.36 31.73 -13.84
C GLY A 848 10.12 31.66 -14.73
N THR A 849 9.90 30.54 -15.44
CA THR A 849 8.70 30.34 -16.28
C THR A 849 7.43 30.41 -15.45
N ARG A 850 6.51 31.31 -15.85
CA ARG A 850 5.18 31.46 -15.24
C ARG A 850 4.17 30.77 -16.13
N TRP A 851 3.29 29.96 -15.56
CA TRP A 851 2.30 29.24 -16.37
C TRP A 851 0.92 29.23 -15.73
N THR A 852 -0.09 29.13 -16.61
CA THR A 852 -1.48 28.89 -16.25
C THR A 852 -1.98 27.70 -17.03
N ARG A 853 -2.65 26.76 -16.38
CA ARG A 853 -3.09 25.49 -16.96
C ARG A 853 -4.57 25.27 -16.65
N LYS A 854 -5.33 24.84 -17.66
CA LYS A 854 -6.70 24.35 -17.54
C LYS A 854 -6.74 22.91 -18.03
N SER A 855 -7.31 22.02 -17.24
CA SER A 855 -7.38 20.59 -17.57
C SER A 855 -8.75 20.00 -17.25
N ILE A 856 -9.18 19.08 -18.11
CA ILE A 856 -10.34 18.22 -17.92
C ILE A 856 -9.93 16.78 -18.20
N ALA A 857 -10.41 15.84 -17.40
CA ALA A 857 -10.27 14.42 -17.64
C ALA A 857 -11.58 13.71 -17.34
N MET A 858 -11.90 12.71 -18.15
CA MET A 858 -13.00 11.78 -17.94
C MET A 858 -12.50 10.36 -18.13
N GLU A 859 -12.90 9.47 -17.23
CA GLU A 859 -12.44 8.09 -17.21
C GLU A 859 -13.62 7.19 -16.89
N HIS A 860 -13.71 6.03 -17.54
CA HIS A 860 -14.75 5.05 -17.31
C HIS A 860 -14.16 3.65 -17.25
N ARG A 861 -14.47 2.92 -16.17
CA ARG A 861 -14.08 1.52 -15.97
C ARG A 861 -15.26 0.59 -16.25
N PHE A 862 -15.05 -0.42 -17.09
CA PHE A 862 -16.08 -1.39 -17.47
C PHE A 862 -16.22 -2.54 -16.46
N GLN A 863 -17.41 -3.14 -16.39
CA GLN A 863 -17.70 -4.28 -15.49
C GLN A 863 -16.80 -5.51 -15.72
N ARG A 864 -16.49 -5.81 -16.98
CA ARG A 864 -15.67 -6.97 -17.38
C ARG A 864 -14.18 -6.62 -17.45
N GLY A 865 -13.76 -5.57 -16.74
CA GLY A 865 -12.42 -5.01 -16.82
C GLY A 865 -12.21 -4.10 -18.03
N GLY A 866 -11.20 -3.25 -17.91
CA GLY A 866 -10.79 -2.27 -18.90
C GLY A 866 -11.23 -0.84 -18.57
N THR A 867 -10.46 0.10 -19.08
CA THR A 867 -10.59 1.54 -18.83
C THR A 867 -10.55 2.27 -20.16
N VAL A 868 -11.48 3.20 -20.36
CA VAL A 868 -11.43 4.20 -21.42
C VAL A 868 -11.36 5.57 -20.78
N GLY A 869 -10.60 6.49 -21.37
CA GLY A 869 -10.61 7.85 -20.89
C GLY A 869 -10.03 8.86 -21.87
N ALA A 870 -10.29 10.12 -21.56
CA ALA A 870 -9.79 11.27 -22.29
C ALA A 870 -9.26 12.30 -21.30
N THR A 871 -8.18 12.99 -21.68
CA THR A 871 -7.62 14.12 -20.96
C THR A 871 -7.34 15.24 -21.95
N LEU A 872 -7.82 16.43 -21.67
CA LEU A 872 -7.53 17.64 -22.42
C LEU A 872 -6.87 18.64 -21.47
N SER A 873 -5.76 19.22 -21.90
CA SER A 873 -4.98 20.16 -21.11
C SER A 873 -4.49 21.28 -22.00
N SER A 874 -4.69 22.52 -21.59
CA SER A 874 -4.13 23.70 -22.25
C SER A 874 -3.36 24.52 -21.23
N ARG A 875 -2.12 24.87 -21.58
CA ARG A 875 -1.20 25.62 -20.75
C ARG A 875 -0.67 26.83 -21.51
N ARG A 876 -0.74 28.00 -20.89
CA ARG A 876 -0.12 29.24 -21.38
C ARG A 876 1.10 29.51 -20.52
N LEU A 877 2.27 29.63 -21.15
CA LEU A 877 3.54 29.88 -20.50
C LEU A 877 4.05 31.27 -20.86
N LYS A 878 4.70 31.91 -19.89
CA LYS A 878 5.48 33.12 -20.06
C LYS A 878 6.91 32.78 -19.63
N ILE A 879 7.77 32.64 -20.61
CA ILE A 879 9.14 32.17 -20.46
C ILE A 879 10.08 33.39 -20.53
N PRO A 880 11.02 33.57 -19.58
CA PRO A 880 12.06 34.59 -19.70
C PRO A 880 12.90 34.39 -20.97
N ASN A 881 13.04 35.42 -21.80
CA ASN A 881 13.91 35.39 -22.99
C ASN A 881 15.26 36.05 -22.67
N PHE A 882 16.36 35.36 -22.96
CA PHE A 882 17.72 35.84 -22.73
C PHE A 882 18.24 36.47 -24.03
N GLY A 883 18.44 37.79 -24.06
CA GLY A 883 18.94 38.50 -25.26
C GLY A 883 18.18 39.77 -25.67
N CYS A 884 17.15 40.18 -24.92
CA CYS A 884 16.53 41.50 -25.13
C CYS A 884 17.41 42.59 -24.52
N ASN A 885 18.06 43.42 -25.36
CA ASN A 885 18.92 44.57 -25.02
C ASN A 885 18.19 45.75 -24.34
N SER A 886 17.11 45.50 -23.61
CA SER A 886 16.38 46.55 -22.89
C SER A 886 16.42 46.26 -21.40
N ASP A 887 17.43 46.81 -20.74
CA ASP A 887 17.37 47.11 -19.32
C ASP A 887 16.11 48.00 -19.07
N PRO A 888 15.20 47.66 -18.13
CA PRO A 888 15.30 46.64 -17.09
C PRO A 888 14.26 45.50 -17.18
N MET A 889 13.71 45.17 -18.36
CA MET A 889 12.71 44.09 -18.47
C MET A 889 13.15 42.99 -19.43
N PRO A 890 13.45 41.76 -18.96
CA PRO A 890 13.53 40.61 -19.84
C PRO A 890 12.16 40.42 -20.52
N CYS A 891 12.15 40.45 -21.85
CA CYS A 891 10.94 40.23 -22.63
C CYS A 891 10.43 38.79 -22.36
N LEU A 892 9.21 38.64 -21.81
CA LEU A 892 8.62 37.33 -21.58
C LEU A 892 8.07 36.77 -22.90
N GLY A 893 8.72 35.75 -23.45
CA GLY A 893 8.19 34.97 -24.57
C GLY A 893 6.89 34.29 -24.16
N ARG A 894 5.85 34.41 -24.98
CA ARG A 894 4.55 33.77 -24.73
C ARG A 894 4.49 32.46 -25.49
N TRP A 895 4.19 31.37 -24.80
CA TRP A 895 4.04 30.06 -25.41
C TRP A 895 2.68 29.48 -25.06
N ARG A 896 2.13 28.68 -25.98
CA ARG A 896 0.92 27.92 -25.76
C ARG A 896 1.19 26.46 -26.01
N GLU A 897 0.83 25.65 -25.02
CA GLU A 897 0.93 24.20 -25.04
C GLU A 897 -0.47 23.60 -24.95
N GLU A 898 -0.76 22.63 -25.80
CA GLU A 898 -2.00 21.87 -25.82
C GLU A 898 -1.66 20.38 -25.82
N LEU A 899 -2.23 19.63 -24.88
CA LEU A 899 -2.03 18.20 -24.74
C LEU A 899 -3.40 17.52 -24.67
N HIS A 900 -3.68 16.70 -25.68
CA HIS A 900 -4.87 15.86 -25.74
C HIS A 900 -4.44 14.40 -25.69
N ARG A 901 -5.14 13.62 -24.87
CA ARG A 901 -4.89 12.18 -24.74
C ARG A 901 -6.21 11.45 -24.73
N VAL A 902 -6.34 10.41 -25.54
CA VAL A 902 -7.44 9.45 -25.50
C VAL A 902 -6.84 8.06 -25.40
N TYR A 903 -7.38 7.20 -24.56
CA TYR A 903 -6.83 5.86 -24.37
C TYR A 903 -7.92 4.82 -24.10
N PHE A 904 -7.57 3.58 -24.42
CA PHE A 904 -8.36 2.39 -24.16
C PHE A 904 -7.40 1.27 -23.74
N GLU A 905 -7.58 0.76 -22.53
CA GLU A 905 -6.75 -0.30 -21.94
C GLU A 905 -7.67 -1.41 -21.47
N LYS A 906 -7.52 -2.64 -21.95
CA LYS A 906 -8.46 -3.72 -21.62
C LYS A 906 -7.84 -5.12 -21.65
N PRO A 907 -8.07 -5.95 -20.62
CA PRO A 907 -7.90 -7.39 -20.71
C PRO A 907 -8.94 -7.99 -21.67
N LEU A 908 -8.49 -8.57 -22.78
CA LEU A 908 -9.37 -9.23 -23.77
C LEU A 908 -9.73 -10.67 -23.36
N SER A 909 -8.82 -11.33 -22.63
CA SER A 909 -9.00 -12.69 -22.11
C SER A 909 -8.22 -12.88 -20.80
N ARG A 910 -8.18 -14.10 -20.24
CA ARG A 910 -7.31 -14.42 -19.09
C ARG A 910 -5.80 -14.46 -19.43
N ARG A 911 -5.45 -14.30 -20.71
CA ARG A 911 -4.07 -14.36 -21.20
C ARG A 911 -3.68 -13.18 -22.09
N THR A 912 -4.62 -12.38 -22.57
CA THR A 912 -4.33 -11.31 -23.53
C THR A 912 -4.89 -9.98 -23.05
N ALA A 913 -4.09 -8.92 -23.18
CA ALA A 913 -4.49 -7.55 -22.89
C ALA A 913 -4.02 -6.63 -24.01
N VAL A 914 -4.79 -5.57 -24.27
CA VAL A 914 -4.49 -4.56 -25.27
C VAL A 914 -4.50 -3.18 -24.64
N SER A 915 -3.55 -2.34 -25.04
CA SER A 915 -3.54 -0.91 -24.76
C SER A 915 -3.45 -0.12 -26.05
N ILE A 916 -4.28 0.90 -26.20
CA ILE A 916 -4.28 1.82 -27.34
C ILE A 916 -4.33 3.22 -26.76
N SER A 917 -3.45 4.10 -27.21
CA SER A 917 -3.47 5.51 -26.84
C SER A 917 -3.28 6.38 -28.07
N TRP A 918 -3.92 7.54 -28.06
CA TRP A 918 -3.67 8.63 -28.99
C TRP A 918 -3.24 9.84 -28.17
N ILE A 919 -2.04 10.34 -28.43
CA ILE A 919 -1.44 11.49 -27.77
C ILE A 919 -1.19 12.54 -28.83
N TRP A 920 -1.76 13.71 -28.62
CA TRP A 920 -1.59 14.86 -29.49
C TRP A 920 -1.04 16.01 -28.64
N GLU A 921 0.12 16.51 -29.00
CA GLU A 921 0.81 17.60 -28.34
C GLU A 921 1.10 18.69 -29.36
N ARG A 922 0.80 19.93 -28.99
CA ARG A 922 1.12 21.12 -29.77
C ARG A 922 1.77 22.15 -28.87
N LEU A 923 2.88 22.69 -29.35
CA LEU A 923 3.59 23.81 -28.76
C LEU A 923 3.74 24.92 -29.80
N THR A 924 3.36 26.14 -29.46
CA THR A 924 3.46 27.32 -30.31
C THR A 924 4.04 28.50 -29.54
N LEU A 925 5.02 29.17 -30.14
CA LEU A 925 5.54 30.46 -29.71
C LEU A 925 4.64 31.58 -30.27
N ASP A 926 4.11 32.42 -29.40
CA ASP A 926 3.34 33.63 -29.72
C ASP A 926 4.29 34.86 -29.65
N GLY A 927 4.81 35.35 -30.78
CA GLY A 927 5.68 36.53 -30.82
C GLY A 927 6.60 36.64 -32.05
N ASP A 928 7.45 37.66 -32.07
CA ASP A 928 8.43 37.89 -33.14
C ASP A 928 9.59 36.88 -33.00
N ALA A 929 9.72 35.99 -33.98
CA ALA A 929 10.55 34.79 -33.90
C ALA A 929 12.05 35.05 -34.20
N SER A 930 12.41 36.30 -34.46
CA SER A 930 13.74 36.72 -34.95
C SER A 930 14.87 36.64 -33.91
N THR A 931 14.58 36.25 -32.66
CA THR A 931 15.56 36.27 -31.55
C THR A 931 15.70 34.97 -30.75
N THR A 932 14.97 33.90 -31.09
CA THR A 932 14.95 32.69 -30.25
C THR A 932 15.73 31.51 -30.84
N GLN A 933 16.62 30.89 -30.05
CA GLN A 933 17.29 29.61 -30.37
C GLN A 933 16.34 28.39 -30.31
N TYR A 934 15.05 28.61 -30.06
CA TYR A 934 14.04 27.59 -29.83
C TYR A 934 13.07 27.44 -31.02
N PRO A 935 12.46 26.26 -31.23
CA PRO A 935 11.45 26.05 -32.27
C PRO A 935 10.19 26.91 -32.07
N ASN A 936 9.68 27.51 -33.15
CA ASN A 936 8.46 28.33 -33.16
C ASN A 936 7.19 27.49 -33.01
N HIS A 937 7.21 26.29 -33.60
CA HIS A 937 6.07 25.39 -33.62
C HIS A 937 6.56 23.95 -33.54
N ILE A 938 5.95 23.16 -32.66
CA ILE A 938 6.11 21.71 -32.61
C ILE A 938 4.72 21.10 -32.49
N ARG A 939 4.35 20.22 -33.41
CA ARG A 939 3.15 19.39 -33.31
C ARG A 939 3.58 17.94 -33.37
N THR A 940 3.30 17.19 -32.32
CA THR A 940 3.62 15.77 -32.19
C THR A 940 2.34 14.97 -32.02
N GLU A 941 2.18 13.94 -32.83
CA GLU A 941 1.14 12.93 -32.73
C GLU A 941 1.78 11.58 -32.50
N MET A 942 1.35 10.89 -31.45
CA MET A 942 1.80 9.54 -31.11
C MET A 942 0.61 8.62 -30.93
N THR A 943 0.69 7.43 -31.52
CA THR A 943 -0.32 6.38 -31.34
C THR A 943 0.35 5.08 -30.89
N PRO A 944 0.62 4.90 -29.58
CA PRO A 944 1.08 3.64 -29.02
C PRO A 944 -0.03 2.58 -29.03
N ILE A 945 0.30 1.40 -29.54
CA ILE A 945 -0.55 0.21 -29.58
C ILE A 945 0.23 -0.93 -28.95
N GLY A 946 -0.19 -1.37 -27.77
CA GLY A 946 0.40 -2.47 -27.02
C GLY A 946 -0.47 -3.72 -27.07
N LEU A 947 0.17 -4.87 -27.27
CA LEU A 947 -0.40 -6.20 -27.09
C LEU A 947 0.45 -6.95 -26.06
N TRP A 948 -0.17 -7.33 -24.95
CA TRP A 948 0.44 -8.21 -23.96
C TRP A 948 -0.22 -9.59 -24.03
N HIS A 949 0.58 -10.64 -23.96
CA HIS A 949 0.13 -12.02 -24.02
C HIS A 949 0.91 -12.92 -23.05
N ARG A 950 0.19 -13.71 -22.26
CA ARG A 950 0.73 -14.77 -21.41
C ARG A 950 0.84 -16.07 -22.20
N ILE A 951 2.07 -16.49 -22.44
CA ILE A 951 2.40 -17.71 -23.18
C ILE A 951 2.14 -18.93 -22.29
N ASP A 952 2.72 -18.93 -21.08
CA ASP A 952 2.50 -19.95 -20.05
C ASP A 952 2.50 -19.34 -18.63
N SER A 953 2.67 -20.14 -17.57
CA SER A 953 2.67 -19.63 -16.18
C SER A 953 3.94 -18.84 -15.79
N ARG A 954 4.99 -18.84 -16.60
CA ARG A 954 6.30 -18.24 -16.30
C ARG A 954 6.71 -17.20 -17.33
N LEU A 955 6.19 -17.30 -18.55
CA LEU A 955 6.61 -16.53 -19.71
C LEU A 955 5.49 -15.63 -20.23
N ASN A 956 5.78 -14.33 -20.30
CA ASN A 956 4.91 -13.34 -20.94
C ASN A 956 5.64 -12.64 -22.07
N ALA A 957 4.89 -12.22 -23.09
CA ALA A 957 5.38 -11.38 -24.16
C ALA A 957 4.55 -10.11 -24.27
N LYS A 958 5.21 -8.99 -24.54
CA LYS A 958 4.59 -7.71 -24.85
C LYS A 958 5.21 -7.17 -26.13
N VAL A 959 4.37 -6.71 -27.05
CA VAL A 959 4.79 -5.98 -28.25
C VAL A 959 4.09 -4.63 -28.24
N GLU A 960 4.84 -3.57 -28.49
CA GLU A 960 4.33 -2.20 -28.60
C GLU A 960 4.77 -1.59 -29.92
N ALA A 961 3.81 -1.14 -30.72
CA ALA A 961 4.05 -0.39 -31.94
C ALA A 961 3.61 1.06 -31.72
N ILE A 962 4.47 2.02 -32.04
CA ILE A 962 4.22 3.44 -31.84
C ILE A 962 4.31 4.14 -33.18
N GLN A 963 3.18 4.66 -33.67
CA GLN A 963 3.19 5.58 -34.81
C GLN A 963 3.53 6.98 -34.31
N ILE A 964 4.56 7.60 -34.87
CA ILE A 964 4.98 8.96 -34.55
C ILE A 964 4.84 9.81 -35.82
N ARG A 965 4.18 10.96 -35.69
CA ARG A 965 4.13 12.02 -36.70
C ARG A 965 4.48 13.33 -36.03
N GLN A 966 5.50 14.02 -36.50
CA GLN A 966 5.87 15.32 -35.96
C GLN A 966 6.14 16.32 -37.07
N ASN A 967 5.61 17.53 -36.88
CA ASN A 967 5.94 18.70 -37.67
C ASN A 967 6.57 19.74 -36.74
N ALA A 968 7.74 20.25 -37.10
CA ALA A 968 8.44 21.27 -36.33
C ALA A 968 8.93 22.40 -37.25
N SER A 969 9.04 23.61 -36.71
CA SER A 969 9.59 24.76 -37.44
C SER A 969 10.39 25.68 -36.54
N ILE A 970 11.43 26.30 -37.08
CA ILE A 970 12.31 27.26 -36.42
C ILE A 970 12.57 28.46 -37.32
N SER A 971 12.85 29.62 -36.74
CA SER A 971 13.30 30.80 -37.49
C SER A 971 14.80 30.73 -37.73
N ALA A 972 15.20 30.94 -38.98
CA ALA A 972 16.59 31.09 -39.38
C ALA A 972 17.12 32.50 -39.06
N SER A 973 18.44 32.66 -39.12
CA SER A 973 19.12 33.92 -38.79
C SER A 973 18.80 35.08 -39.74
N ASP A 974 18.31 34.77 -40.94
CA ASP A 974 17.82 35.71 -41.96
C ASP A 974 16.32 36.05 -41.80
N GLY A 975 15.65 35.44 -40.83
CA GLY A 975 14.22 35.60 -40.58
C GLY A 975 13.30 34.63 -41.33
N GLU A 976 13.82 33.74 -42.19
CA GLU A 976 13.00 32.72 -42.85
C GLU A 976 12.53 31.64 -41.86
N ILE A 977 11.33 31.08 -42.07
CA ILE A 977 10.81 29.99 -41.24
C ILE A 977 11.08 28.66 -41.92
N GLU A 978 12.04 27.91 -41.39
CA GLU A 978 12.37 26.57 -41.86
C GLU A 978 11.46 25.52 -41.20
N LYS A 979 10.96 24.57 -41.99
CA LYS A 979 10.01 23.54 -41.54
C LYS A 979 10.55 22.14 -41.82
N ARG A 980 10.37 21.23 -40.86
CA ARG A 980 10.67 19.80 -41.01
C ARG A 980 9.49 18.97 -40.55
N SER A 981 9.32 17.81 -41.16
CA SER A 981 8.35 16.81 -40.76
C SER A 981 8.97 15.42 -40.74
N THR A 982 8.44 14.55 -39.88
CA THR A 982 8.81 13.15 -39.78
C THR A 982 7.58 12.31 -39.54
N SER A 983 7.55 11.11 -40.14
CA SER A 983 6.55 10.09 -39.83
C SER A 983 7.20 8.72 -39.86
N ARG A 984 7.20 8.03 -38.72
CA ARG A 984 7.82 6.72 -38.57
C ARG A 984 7.03 5.84 -37.60
N TRP A 985 7.27 4.55 -37.69
CA TRP A 985 6.86 3.58 -36.70
C TRP A 985 8.06 3.11 -35.91
N ILE A 986 7.91 3.02 -34.60
CA ILE A 986 8.86 2.33 -33.72
C ILE A 986 8.17 1.07 -33.20
N THR A 987 8.90 -0.04 -33.11
CA THR A 987 8.38 -1.28 -32.53
C THR A 987 9.32 -1.76 -31.44
N ASN A 988 8.74 -2.03 -30.28
CA ASN A 988 9.41 -2.55 -29.10
C ASN A 988 8.81 -3.92 -28.78
N ALA A 989 9.61 -4.84 -28.27
CA ALA A 989 9.16 -6.12 -27.76
C ALA A 989 9.86 -6.42 -26.44
N LYS A 990 9.14 -7.09 -25.56
CA LYS A 990 9.59 -7.49 -24.24
C LYS A 990 9.13 -8.90 -23.98
N LEU A 991 10.03 -9.73 -23.49
CA LEU A 991 9.80 -11.09 -23.05
C LEU A 991 10.21 -11.18 -21.58
N SER A 992 9.26 -11.48 -20.71
CA SER A 992 9.47 -11.53 -19.27
C SER A 992 9.35 -12.96 -18.80
N TYR A 993 10.40 -13.45 -18.13
CA TYR A 993 10.46 -14.76 -17.52
C TYR A 993 10.59 -14.63 -16.00
N ALA A 994 9.65 -15.20 -15.27
CA ALA A 994 9.68 -15.27 -13.81
C ALA A 994 9.73 -16.73 -13.35
N ARG A 995 10.64 -17.05 -12.42
CA ARG A 995 10.60 -18.36 -11.74
C ARG A 995 9.45 -18.37 -10.72
N PRO A 996 8.88 -19.56 -10.40
CA PRO A 996 7.83 -19.69 -9.39
C PRO A 996 8.25 -19.22 -7.98
N THR A 997 9.55 -19.26 -7.69
CA THR A 997 10.16 -18.62 -6.53
C THR A 997 10.55 -17.19 -6.94
N PRO A 998 9.95 -16.14 -6.34
CA PRO A 998 10.03 -14.76 -6.80
C PRO A 998 11.36 -14.06 -6.49
N ALA A 999 12.36 -14.79 -6.00
CA ALA A 999 13.69 -14.24 -5.76
C ALA A 999 14.37 -13.78 -7.06
N HIS A 1000 13.96 -14.32 -8.22
CA HIS A 1000 14.65 -14.09 -9.49
C HIS A 1000 13.71 -13.93 -10.68
N SER A 1001 13.86 -12.83 -11.42
CA SER A 1001 13.24 -12.62 -12.73
C SER A 1001 14.29 -12.24 -13.76
N ILE A 1002 14.03 -12.64 -15.01
CA ILE A 1002 14.85 -12.27 -16.16
C ILE A 1002 13.93 -11.67 -17.20
N GLU A 1003 14.32 -10.52 -17.73
CA GLU A 1003 13.62 -9.81 -18.76
C GLU A 1003 14.53 -9.60 -19.97
N PHE A 1004 14.00 -9.89 -21.14
CA PHE A 1004 14.63 -9.60 -22.42
C PHE A 1004 13.79 -8.51 -23.09
N SER A 1005 14.40 -7.39 -23.42
CA SER A 1005 13.72 -6.34 -24.18
C SER A 1005 14.51 -5.99 -25.43
N ALA A 1006 13.78 -5.72 -26.51
CA ALA A 1006 14.32 -5.24 -27.77
C ALA A 1006 13.55 -3.98 -28.15
N ASN A 1007 14.22 -2.85 -28.07
CA ASN A 1007 13.67 -1.54 -28.39
C ASN A 1007 14.12 -1.12 -29.80
N ASN A 1008 13.22 -0.48 -30.54
CA ASN A 1008 13.44 -0.12 -31.95
C ASN A 1008 13.94 -1.32 -32.79
N ILE A 1009 13.19 -2.42 -32.77
CA ILE A 1009 13.59 -3.72 -33.36
C ILE A 1009 13.94 -3.61 -34.85
N PHE A 1010 13.31 -2.69 -35.56
CA PHE A 1010 13.54 -2.48 -37.00
C PHE A 1010 14.60 -1.42 -37.30
N ASP A 1011 15.37 -1.01 -36.30
CA ASP A 1011 16.49 -0.05 -36.39
C ASP A 1011 16.14 1.22 -37.18
N GLN A 1012 14.99 1.80 -36.88
CA GLN A 1012 14.50 2.98 -37.58
C GLN A 1012 15.26 4.22 -37.08
N LYS A 1013 15.96 4.90 -37.98
CA LYS A 1013 16.60 6.19 -37.69
C LYS A 1013 15.53 7.28 -37.60
N LEU A 1014 15.01 7.53 -36.39
CA LEU A 1014 14.06 8.60 -36.13
C LEU A 1014 14.77 9.84 -35.59
N ARG A 1015 14.65 10.96 -36.31
CA ARG A 1015 14.90 12.30 -35.79
C ARG A 1015 13.57 12.91 -35.38
N MET A 1016 13.50 13.45 -34.18
CA MET A 1016 12.32 14.11 -33.63
C MET A 1016 12.80 15.38 -32.91
N GLU A 1017 11.95 16.33 -32.57
CA GLU A 1017 12.25 17.49 -31.73
C GLU A 1017 11.63 17.27 -30.33
N ASN A 1018 12.38 17.51 -29.26
CA ASN A 1018 11.89 17.33 -27.89
C ASN A 1018 11.17 18.61 -27.44
N SER A 1019 10.03 18.49 -26.77
CA SER A 1019 9.31 19.63 -26.17
C SER A 1019 9.88 20.05 -24.81
N ASP A 1020 10.89 19.33 -24.30
CA ASP A 1020 11.71 19.74 -23.16
C ASP A 1020 12.85 20.68 -23.61
N PHE A 1021 12.81 21.90 -23.09
CA PHE A 1021 13.85 22.93 -23.29
C PHE A 1021 14.69 23.14 -22.03
N SER A 1022 14.47 22.35 -20.98
CA SER A 1022 15.15 22.51 -19.70
C SER A 1022 16.45 21.69 -19.65
N GLY A 1023 17.57 22.37 -19.40
CA GLY A 1023 18.87 21.76 -19.13
C GLY A 1023 19.41 20.76 -20.19
N ASN A 1024 20.51 20.10 -19.86
CA ASN A 1024 21.08 18.97 -20.60
C ASN A 1024 21.65 17.96 -19.58
N PRO A 1025 21.60 16.64 -19.86
CA PRO A 1025 20.99 15.97 -21.02
C PRO A 1025 19.46 15.81 -20.89
N LYS A 1026 18.76 15.85 -22.02
CA LYS A 1026 17.29 15.69 -22.10
C LYS A 1026 16.88 14.23 -21.95
N VAL A 1027 15.71 13.98 -21.36
CA VAL A 1027 15.15 12.62 -21.28
C VAL A 1027 14.69 12.15 -22.68
N PRO A 1028 15.26 11.06 -23.21
CA PRO A 1028 14.84 10.52 -24.50
C PRO A 1028 13.42 9.92 -24.44
N LEU A 1029 12.67 10.04 -25.54
CA LEU A 1029 11.34 9.43 -25.68
C LEU A 1029 11.39 7.99 -26.19
N PHE A 1030 12.47 7.62 -26.88
CA PHE A 1030 12.70 6.32 -27.50
C PHE A 1030 14.21 6.11 -27.71
N TYR A 1031 14.64 4.86 -27.79
CA TYR A 1031 15.99 4.53 -28.24
C TYR A 1031 16.14 4.81 -29.74
N ARG A 1032 17.17 5.59 -30.10
CA ARG A 1032 17.45 6.00 -31.49
C ARG A 1032 17.82 4.83 -32.40
N GLU A 1033 18.56 3.87 -31.87
CA GLU A 1033 19.05 2.69 -32.57
C GLU A 1033 18.42 1.44 -31.95
N ARG A 1034 18.55 0.31 -32.64
CA ARG A 1034 18.15 -0.98 -32.07
C ARG A 1034 18.92 -1.28 -30.80
N THR A 1035 18.21 -1.37 -29.68
CA THR A 1035 18.80 -1.67 -28.38
C THR A 1035 18.20 -2.96 -27.84
N VAL A 1036 19.03 -3.98 -27.65
CA VAL A 1036 18.63 -5.24 -27.00
C VAL A 1036 19.22 -5.26 -25.60
N LEU A 1037 18.37 -5.45 -24.59
CA LEU A 1037 18.72 -5.46 -23.19
C LEU A 1037 18.28 -6.78 -22.55
N ILE A 1038 19.11 -7.28 -21.64
CA ILE A 1038 18.80 -8.37 -20.73
C ILE A 1038 18.92 -7.79 -19.33
N GLU A 1039 17.84 -7.89 -18.56
CA GLU A 1039 17.78 -7.45 -17.17
C GLU A 1039 17.53 -8.67 -16.28
N ALA A 1040 18.34 -8.81 -15.23
CA ALA A 1040 18.20 -9.85 -14.23
C ALA A 1040 18.02 -9.21 -12.85
N ASN A 1041 16.96 -9.59 -12.16
CA ASN A 1041 16.63 -9.10 -10.82
C ASN A 1041 16.84 -10.22 -9.81
N PHE A 1042 17.53 -9.91 -8.72
CA PHE A 1042 17.84 -10.83 -7.62
C PHE A 1042 17.39 -10.22 -6.29
N ARG A 1043 16.70 -11.02 -5.47
CA ARG A 1043 16.24 -10.66 -4.13
C ARG A 1043 16.69 -11.72 -3.12
N PHE A 1044 17.15 -11.26 -1.96
CA PHE A 1044 17.60 -12.12 -0.86
C PHE A 1044 16.97 -11.68 0.47
#